data_AF-A0A8S9WS06-F1
#
_entry.id   AF-A0A8S9WS06-F1
#
_cell.length_a   1.000
_cell.length_b   1.000
_cell.length_c   1.000
_cell.angle_alpha   90.00
_cell.angle_beta   90.00
_cell.angle_gamma   90.00
#
_symmetry.space_group_name_H-M   'P 1'
#
loop_
_entity.id
_entity.type
_entity.pdbx_description
1 polymer ?
#
loop_
_entity_poly.entity_id
_entity_poly.type
_entity_poly.pdbx_seq_one_letter_code
_entity_poly.pdbx_strand_id
1 'polypeptide(L)'
;MVDSISSQEERVECAICNRSFTRRGIRRHIQSAHPETQSTDGHDVVTTSSLPNNTSIPDYIQEKFVAGFGDRLLNTPGGTSSVWEIRWRRSTRLNGKQYDLPQGAVGRQFTSLLAEEIQAVAEGSRYSEVIFLLCATVLQREKSVKADADVRRMLCKRMEMWRHGKQDELLQEAIRCDRQLVSVRGRGRENMTRVFTRLVTRGKLRDATRLATNRSGGAILNPDSQLEDGKTVLEVLKSKHPPQFLPSPDTFLPANDLPLLVDVNITANHVERAAHRLKGSAGPSGTDAEQWRNLLLRYGSHSTRLREAVAALTRRLANRIVEWDQIRALLARRGVALDKRPGVRPIGVGEVLQRLCAKTMAMVTGEDLREECGADQLLHVERKSTSREQIMSARQKAARNLTKAIRQFSDCISSSNKKGLVLGAYEGCDASELKLTPTASKFDESTGGKLKNLLKGGAGIKKGTAKVFSNIHPEFMSIAVAGLGREGLGDSEKESMDLCKENIRWAAGIGAAALQEEGIQQIFVEEFTNAESAAEGAALAVWKYQAHRRKESQSPTVKLELFEAQDREGWQRGILKAECQNLARKWEETPSNLMTPIILAQAALDTLCPCGVTVEVREKDWLESKKFNAFLSMAKGSCEDPLLLELSYCGSTPDDKPVTFIGKGVTFDSGGTCLKNCEGMSEYRGDMAGAAVLIALFRCVASMALPINIRALIPLCENMIGGMALRPGDVLTARNGKSVVVEDTDNEGRVILVDALNHANMYMPCMVMTIATLTPGIRKALGGGASGVFSTSDAIWRELNRAGGETGDRVWRFPFWKYFTHLVTDYYDADVNNVGLGDGGGPCLGAAFLLEFAPKTDFVHMDITGSGLISSGLGYPYLRKGLMTGRPTRTLTQFLYQLACPHEKGDEC
;
A
#
# COMPACT_ATOMS: atom_id res chain seq x y z
N MET A 1 25.61 11.46 -70.18
CA MET A 1 24.49 12.34 -70.56
C MET A 1 23.56 12.39 -69.35
N VAL A 2 23.67 13.43 -68.52
CA VAL A 2 22.90 14.70 -68.65
C VAL A 2 21.53 14.48 -67.96
N ASP A 3 21.13 15.12 -66.85
CA ASP A 3 21.58 16.38 -66.27
C ASP A 3 21.23 16.54 -64.79
N SER A 4 22.04 17.38 -64.17
CA SER A 4 21.84 18.24 -63.00
C SER A 4 20.41 18.72 -62.77
N ILE A 5 19.96 18.71 -61.51
CA ILE A 5 18.95 19.65 -61.02
C ILE A 5 19.57 20.53 -59.96
N SER A 6 19.75 21.79 -60.37
CA SER A 6 20.18 22.95 -59.61
C SER A 6 19.17 23.35 -58.55
N SER A 7 19.73 23.83 -57.44
CA SER A 7 19.12 24.65 -56.39
C SER A 7 18.04 25.64 -56.87
N GLN A 8 16.83 25.52 -56.34
CA GLN A 8 15.93 26.66 -56.14
C GLN A 8 15.70 26.86 -54.63
N GLU A 9 15.99 28.07 -54.18
CA GLU A 9 15.96 28.49 -52.78
C GLU A 9 14.52 28.64 -52.28
N GLU A 10 14.09 27.81 -51.32
CA GLU A 10 12.89 28.10 -50.52
C GLU A 10 13.14 29.35 -49.66
N ARG A 11 12.50 30.46 -50.05
CA ARG A 11 12.40 31.67 -49.24
C ARG A 11 11.16 31.59 -48.34
N VAL A 12 11.33 31.97 -47.08
CA VAL A 12 10.32 31.93 -46.02
C VAL A 12 10.14 33.35 -45.49
N GLU A 13 8.89 33.76 -45.25
CA GLU A 13 8.60 35.08 -44.70
C GLU A 13 8.81 35.13 -43.19
N CYS A 14 9.45 36.21 -42.72
CA CYS A 14 9.62 36.45 -41.30
C CYS A 14 8.32 37.00 -40.70
N ALA A 15 7.72 36.26 -39.77
CA ALA A 15 6.47 36.65 -39.11
C ALA A 15 6.55 37.95 -38.28
N ILE A 16 7.76 38.49 -38.06
CA ILE A 16 7.98 39.71 -37.28
C ILE A 16 7.98 40.96 -38.18
N CYS A 17 8.45 40.85 -39.43
CA CYS A 17 8.59 42.00 -40.34
C CYS A 17 7.97 41.81 -41.74
N ASN A 18 7.33 40.66 -41.99
CA ASN A 18 6.70 40.26 -43.27
C ASN A 18 7.60 40.45 -44.51
N ARG A 19 8.91 40.24 -44.37
CA ARG A 19 9.85 40.21 -45.49
C ARG A 19 10.33 38.77 -45.77
N SER A 20 10.58 38.46 -47.04
CA SER A 20 10.97 37.14 -47.53
C SER A 20 12.49 36.93 -47.44
N PHE A 21 12.92 35.88 -46.74
CA PHE A 21 14.34 35.53 -46.54
C PHE A 21 14.60 34.06 -46.87
N THR A 22 15.79 33.71 -47.35
CA THR A 22 16.17 32.29 -47.42
C THR A 22 16.26 31.69 -46.02
N ARG A 23 16.06 30.37 -45.85
CA ARG A 23 16.14 29.69 -44.54
C ARG A 23 17.42 30.00 -43.74
N ARG A 24 18.55 30.27 -44.42
CA ARG A 24 19.79 30.73 -43.78
C ARG A 24 19.78 32.22 -43.41
N GLY A 25 19.14 33.07 -44.22
CA GLY A 25 19.01 34.51 -43.96
C GLY A 25 18.10 34.83 -42.77
N ILE A 26 17.02 34.07 -42.59
CA ILE A 26 16.06 34.31 -41.49
C ILE A 26 16.71 34.13 -40.11
N ARG A 27 17.60 33.13 -39.98
CA ARG A 27 18.32 32.84 -38.74
C ARG A 27 19.32 33.94 -38.36
N ARG A 28 19.97 34.57 -39.35
CA ARG A 28 20.86 35.72 -39.13
C ARG A 28 20.08 36.99 -38.79
N HIS A 29 18.93 37.22 -39.44
CA HIS A 29 18.07 38.37 -39.15
C HIS A 29 17.54 38.35 -37.71
N ILE A 30 17.07 37.19 -37.24
CA ILE A 30 16.59 36.97 -35.86
C ILE A 30 17.73 37.21 -34.84
N GLN A 31 18.97 36.83 -35.17
CA GLN A 31 20.13 37.08 -34.31
C GLN A 31 20.60 38.54 -34.32
N SER A 32 20.47 39.27 -35.43
CA SER A 32 20.87 40.69 -35.51
C SER A 32 19.89 41.64 -34.83
N ALA A 33 18.61 41.26 -34.71
CA ALA A 33 17.58 42.09 -34.08
C ALA A 33 17.63 42.07 -32.54
N HIS A 34 18.42 41.16 -31.95
CA HIS A 34 18.66 41.10 -30.51
C HIS A 34 20.15 40.86 -30.21
N PRO A 35 20.98 41.92 -30.20
CA PRO A 35 22.30 41.86 -29.60
C PRO A 35 22.16 42.04 -28.08
N GLU A 36 22.54 41.02 -27.32
CA GLU A 36 22.98 41.19 -25.93
C GLU A 36 24.27 42.03 -25.91
N THR A 37 24.39 43.06 -25.06
CA THR A 37 25.67 43.70 -24.67
C THR A 37 25.51 44.40 -23.31
N GLN A 38 26.18 43.95 -22.22
CA GLN A 38 27.57 44.23 -21.76
C GLN A 38 27.73 45.60 -21.04
N SER A 39 28.04 45.61 -19.72
CA SER A 39 29.34 45.99 -19.06
C SER A 39 29.57 47.51 -18.93
N THR A 40 30.05 48.18 -17.88
CA THR A 40 31.25 48.05 -17.00
C THR A 40 31.23 49.16 -15.92
N ASP A 41 31.88 48.91 -14.77
CA ASP A 41 32.62 49.79 -13.83
C ASP A 41 32.15 51.22 -13.44
N GLY A 42 32.25 51.55 -12.14
CA GLY A 42 32.50 52.92 -11.66
C GLY A 42 31.74 53.35 -10.40
N HIS A 43 32.47 53.87 -9.42
CA HIS A 43 32.06 54.23 -8.05
C HIS A 43 31.21 55.53 -7.90
N ASP A 44 30.64 55.68 -6.69
CA ASP A 44 30.22 56.90 -5.98
C ASP A 44 28.83 57.52 -6.29
N VAL A 45 28.07 58.14 -5.39
CA VAL A 45 27.78 58.05 -3.94
C VAL A 45 26.66 59.11 -3.73
N VAL A 46 25.72 58.84 -2.82
CA VAL A 46 24.92 59.81 -2.01
C VAL A 46 23.57 60.42 -2.52
N THR A 47 22.55 60.10 -1.71
CA THR A 47 21.39 60.88 -1.19
C THR A 47 20.04 61.01 -1.93
N THR A 48 19.08 60.22 -1.41
CA THR A 48 17.80 60.60 -0.76
C THR A 48 16.87 61.65 -1.40
N SER A 49 15.65 61.23 -1.77
CA SER A 49 14.40 61.64 -1.08
C SER A 49 13.13 60.95 -1.64
N SER A 50 12.42 60.25 -0.74
CA SER A 50 10.95 60.07 -0.58
C SER A 50 10.03 59.52 -1.71
N LEU A 51 9.73 58.21 -1.59
CA LEU A 51 8.44 57.46 -1.52
C LEU A 51 7.17 57.94 -2.26
N PRO A 52 6.37 56.99 -2.82
CA PRO A 52 5.30 56.37 -2.02
C PRO A 52 5.22 54.83 -2.07
N ASN A 53 4.76 54.26 -0.96
CA ASN A 53 4.47 52.84 -0.73
C ASN A 53 3.37 52.28 -1.65
N ASN A 54 3.60 51.06 -2.15
CA ASN A 54 2.54 50.07 -2.38
C ASN A 54 3.08 48.66 -2.04
N THR A 55 2.90 48.29 -0.78
CA THR A 55 3.08 46.97 -0.12
C THR A 55 1.96 45.99 -0.56
N SER A 56 2.02 44.65 -0.53
CA SER A 56 3.01 43.64 -0.10
C SER A 56 2.34 42.25 -0.21
N ILE A 57 3.02 41.22 -0.73
CA ILE A 57 2.69 39.80 -0.45
C ILE A 57 3.92 39.06 0.13
N PRO A 58 5.18 39.34 -0.29
CA PRO A 58 6.35 38.71 0.33
C PRO A 58 6.66 39.22 1.76
N ASP A 59 6.27 40.44 2.11
CA ASP A 59 6.65 41.05 3.40
C ASP A 59 5.73 40.67 4.58
N TYR A 60 4.44 40.38 4.37
CA TYR A 60 3.53 40.06 5.48
C TYR A 60 3.92 38.78 6.24
N ILE A 61 4.34 37.74 5.50
CA ILE A 61 4.81 36.47 6.07
C ILE A 61 6.15 36.70 6.78
N GLN A 62 7.03 37.47 6.15
CA GLN A 62 8.35 37.78 6.68
C GLN A 62 8.29 38.63 7.96
N GLU A 63 7.41 39.62 8.01
CA GLU A 63 7.18 40.47 9.18
C GLU A 63 6.57 39.68 10.34
N LYS A 64 5.60 38.78 10.08
CA LYS A 64 5.04 37.90 11.11
C LYS A 64 6.05 36.87 11.61
N PHE A 65 6.94 36.37 10.74
CA PHE A 65 7.98 35.42 11.09
C PHE A 65 9.12 36.07 11.90
N VAL A 66 9.59 37.26 11.49
CA VAL A 66 10.58 38.04 12.25
C VAL A 66 10.01 38.51 13.58
N ALA A 67 8.73 38.91 13.63
CA ALA A 67 8.05 39.27 14.88
C ALA A 67 7.82 38.09 15.82
N GLY A 68 7.75 36.85 15.31
CA GLY A 68 7.57 35.64 16.10
C GLY A 68 8.88 34.96 16.53
N PHE A 69 9.93 35.03 15.70
CA PHE A 69 11.12 34.17 15.82
C PHE A 69 12.46 34.92 15.80
N GLY A 70 12.42 36.26 15.69
CA GLY A 70 13.60 37.11 15.74
C GLY A 70 14.47 37.10 14.48
N ASP A 71 14.19 36.23 13.50
CA ASP A 71 14.97 36.10 12.25
C ASP A 71 14.11 35.79 11.02
N ARG A 72 14.71 35.92 9.83
CA ARG A 72 14.05 35.80 8.51
C ARG A 72 13.85 34.34 8.06
N LEU A 73 12.80 34.10 7.27
CA LEU A 73 12.44 32.78 6.73
C LEU A 73 13.38 32.37 5.57
N LEU A 74 14.29 31.42 5.82
CA LEU A 74 15.37 30.99 4.92
C LEU A 74 14.93 29.98 3.84
N ASN A 75 13.91 30.33 3.05
CA ASN A 75 13.65 29.67 1.75
C ASN A 75 13.09 30.67 0.71
N THR A 76 13.45 31.94 0.83
CA THR A 76 13.31 32.88 -0.29
C THR A 76 14.39 32.56 -1.33
N PRO A 77 14.05 32.39 -2.62
CA PRO A 77 15.03 32.32 -3.70
C PRO A 77 15.69 33.69 -3.84
N GLY A 78 16.77 33.93 -3.09
CA GLY A 78 17.45 35.23 -3.05
C GLY A 78 18.65 35.36 -2.12
N GLY A 79 19.15 34.28 -1.52
CA GLY A 79 20.41 34.32 -0.74
C GLY A 79 21.62 34.07 -1.64
N THR A 80 22.62 34.96 -1.59
CA THR A 80 23.92 34.81 -2.26
C THR A 80 24.50 33.41 -2.08
N SER A 81 24.79 32.69 -3.18
CA SER A 81 25.39 31.35 -3.10
C SER A 81 26.71 31.39 -2.34
N SER A 82 26.83 30.59 -1.28
CA SER A 82 28.07 30.51 -0.51
C SER A 82 29.22 29.99 -1.39
N VAL A 83 30.46 30.40 -1.09
CA VAL A 83 31.66 29.90 -1.81
C VAL A 83 31.72 28.36 -1.77
N TRP A 84 31.27 27.76 -0.67
CA TRP A 84 31.18 26.30 -0.51
C TRP A 84 30.15 25.66 -1.44
N GLU A 85 28.98 26.28 -1.61
CA GLU A 85 27.99 25.80 -2.56
C GLU A 85 28.54 25.81 -3.99
N ILE A 86 29.21 26.90 -4.39
CA ILE A 86 29.80 27.02 -5.73
C ILE A 86 30.84 25.92 -5.96
N ARG A 87 31.74 25.69 -4.99
CA ARG A 87 32.75 24.64 -5.06
C ARG A 87 32.11 23.25 -5.14
N TRP A 88 31.11 22.98 -4.29
CA TRP A 88 30.42 21.70 -4.27
C TRP A 88 29.66 21.42 -5.58
N ARG A 89 28.86 22.36 -6.09
CA ARG A 89 28.14 22.23 -7.37
C ARG A 89 29.08 21.97 -8.56
N ARG A 90 30.31 22.49 -8.50
CA ARG A 90 31.34 22.18 -9.51
C ARG A 90 31.90 20.77 -9.32
N SER A 91 32.11 20.34 -8.08
CA SER A 91 32.60 18.99 -7.77
C SER A 91 31.62 17.86 -8.14
N THR A 92 30.30 18.10 -8.05
CA THR A 92 29.29 17.10 -8.43
C THR A 92 29.20 16.86 -9.95
N ARG A 93 29.92 17.66 -10.76
CA ARG A 93 30.02 17.47 -12.23
C ARG A 93 31.17 16.55 -12.63
N LEU A 94 32.00 16.12 -11.68
CA LEU A 94 33.11 15.20 -11.94
C LEU A 94 32.55 13.80 -12.27
N ASN A 95 33.04 13.19 -13.35
CA ASN A 95 32.58 11.89 -13.84
C ASN A 95 33.57 10.74 -13.51
N GLY A 96 34.75 11.09 -13.02
CA GLY A 96 35.88 10.22 -12.75
C GLY A 96 35.68 9.37 -11.50
N LYS A 97 36.49 8.30 -11.41
CA LYS A 97 36.50 7.42 -10.24
C LYS A 97 37.38 8.00 -9.15
N GLN A 98 37.05 7.71 -7.89
CA GLN A 98 37.92 8.01 -6.76
C GLN A 98 38.95 6.88 -6.54
N TYR A 99 40.06 7.20 -5.89
CA TYR A 99 40.99 6.21 -5.34
C TYR A 99 40.33 5.46 -4.18
N ASP A 100 40.58 4.15 -4.11
CA ASP A 100 40.36 3.41 -2.87
C ASP A 100 41.37 3.91 -1.83
N LEU A 101 40.92 4.10 -0.59
CA LEU A 101 41.77 4.65 0.45
C LEU A 101 42.85 3.61 0.87
N PRO A 102 44.15 3.95 0.84
CA PRO A 102 45.20 3.02 1.20
C PRO A 102 45.19 2.63 2.69
N GLN A 103 45.52 1.37 2.99
CA GLN A 103 45.72 0.91 4.37
C GLN A 103 46.94 1.60 5.02
N GLY A 104 46.94 1.76 6.34
CA GLY A 104 48.07 2.33 7.09
C GLY A 104 47.96 3.84 7.35
N ALA A 105 49.10 4.53 7.43
CA ALA A 105 49.18 5.92 7.94
C ALA A 105 48.39 6.94 7.11
N VAL A 106 48.43 6.83 5.78
CA VAL A 106 47.72 7.75 4.87
C VAL A 106 46.20 7.63 5.03
N GLY A 107 45.68 6.40 5.09
CA GLY A 107 44.26 6.17 5.32
C GLY A 107 43.80 6.69 6.68
N ARG A 108 44.60 6.45 7.72
CA ARG A 108 44.38 7.03 9.06
C ARG A 108 44.31 8.56 9.03
N GLN A 109 45.26 9.23 8.37
CA GLN A 109 45.28 10.69 8.23
C GLN A 109 44.03 11.23 7.54
N PHE A 110 43.59 10.59 6.44
CA PHE A 110 42.37 10.99 5.73
C PHE A 110 41.12 10.79 6.59
N THR A 111 41.02 9.66 7.30
CA THR A 111 39.91 9.38 8.21
C THR A 111 39.82 10.43 9.33
N SER A 112 40.95 10.84 9.91
CA SER A 112 40.98 11.93 10.90
C SER A 112 40.55 13.27 10.30
N LEU A 113 41.05 13.62 9.11
CA LEU A 113 40.69 14.87 8.45
C LEU A 113 39.18 14.91 8.14
N LEU A 114 38.62 13.80 7.65
CA LEU A 114 37.19 13.68 7.41
C LEU A 114 36.37 13.77 8.70
N ALA A 115 36.85 13.19 9.80
CA ALA A 115 36.21 13.31 11.10
C ALA A 115 36.17 14.76 11.59
N GLU A 116 37.26 15.51 11.40
CA GLU A 116 37.33 16.94 11.72
C GLU A 116 36.30 17.77 10.94
N GLU A 117 36.17 17.51 9.63
CA GLU A 117 35.17 18.20 8.80
C GLU A 117 33.73 17.86 9.19
N ILE A 118 33.42 16.58 9.44
CA ILE A 118 32.09 16.16 9.87
C ILE A 118 31.75 16.74 11.24
N GLN A 119 32.73 16.78 12.16
CA GLN A 119 32.55 17.36 13.49
C GLN A 119 32.26 18.87 13.40
N ALA A 120 32.97 19.61 12.55
CA ALA A 120 32.71 21.03 12.33
C ALA A 120 31.29 21.28 11.75
N VAL A 121 30.81 20.40 10.85
CA VAL A 121 29.42 20.44 10.37
C VAL A 121 28.44 20.05 11.48
N ALA A 122 28.78 19.10 12.36
CA ALA A 122 27.97 18.75 13.52
C ALA A 122 27.89 19.87 14.56
N GLU A 123 28.87 20.77 14.62
CA GLU A 123 28.87 21.94 15.50
C GLU A 123 28.18 23.16 14.88
N GLY A 124 27.99 23.16 13.56
CA GLY A 124 27.43 24.30 12.82
C GLY A 124 28.44 25.38 12.45
N SER A 125 29.73 25.10 12.60
CA SER A 125 30.81 25.99 12.15
C SER A 125 31.11 25.85 10.65
N ARG A 126 30.64 24.79 9.99
CA ARG A 126 30.84 24.54 8.55
C ARG A 126 29.58 24.01 7.86
N TYR A 127 29.51 24.26 6.55
CA TYR A 127 28.47 23.74 5.66
C TYR A 127 28.74 22.29 5.24
N SER A 128 27.69 21.49 5.04
CA SER A 128 27.80 20.07 4.66
C SER A 128 28.59 19.81 3.35
N GLU A 129 28.63 20.80 2.47
CA GLU A 129 29.37 20.86 1.21
C GLU A 129 30.84 20.48 1.38
N VAL A 130 31.43 20.88 2.51
CA VAL A 130 32.86 20.69 2.83
C VAL A 130 33.22 19.21 2.87
N ILE A 131 32.35 18.37 3.45
CA ILE A 131 32.53 16.92 3.57
C ILE A 131 32.67 16.28 2.19
N PHE A 132 31.74 16.62 1.30
CA PHE A 132 31.66 16.01 -0.02
C PHE A 132 32.72 16.56 -0.98
N LEU A 133 33.07 17.85 -0.84
CA LEU A 133 34.17 18.45 -1.59
C LEU A 133 35.51 17.82 -1.20
N LEU A 134 35.75 17.56 0.09
CA LEU A 134 36.96 16.88 0.58
C LEU A 134 37.11 15.52 -0.12
N CYS A 135 36.07 14.68 -0.06
CA CYS A 135 36.07 13.37 -0.71
C CYS A 135 36.26 13.48 -2.23
N ALA A 136 35.51 14.37 -2.90
CA ALA A 136 35.54 14.51 -4.35
C ALA A 136 36.88 15.03 -4.88
N THR A 137 37.60 15.86 -4.11
CA THR A 137 38.85 16.47 -4.57
C THR A 137 40.10 15.68 -4.14
N VAL A 138 40.19 15.30 -2.87
CA VAL A 138 41.37 14.58 -2.35
C VAL A 138 41.46 13.20 -2.96
N LEU A 139 40.33 12.47 -3.03
CA LEU A 139 40.29 11.11 -3.54
C LEU A 139 40.19 11.03 -5.07
N GLN A 140 40.15 12.15 -5.80
CA GLN A 140 40.00 12.13 -7.25
C GLN A 140 41.12 11.33 -7.94
N ARG A 141 40.77 10.38 -8.81
CA ARG A 141 41.79 9.62 -9.53
C ARG A 141 42.51 10.48 -10.56
N GLU A 142 43.80 10.21 -10.75
CA GLU A 142 44.61 10.76 -11.83
C GLU A 142 45.03 9.63 -12.79
N LYS A 143 45.02 9.89 -14.10
CA LYS A 143 45.27 8.86 -15.11
C LYS A 143 46.72 8.38 -15.12
N SER A 144 47.67 9.29 -14.85
CA SER A 144 49.11 9.07 -14.86
C SER A 144 49.61 8.32 -13.64
N VAL A 145 48.93 8.43 -12.49
CA VAL A 145 49.38 7.86 -11.21
C VAL A 145 48.76 6.47 -11.02
N LYS A 146 49.61 5.43 -10.96
CA LYS A 146 49.18 4.03 -10.84
C LYS A 146 49.82 3.26 -9.69
N ALA A 147 51.06 3.57 -9.32
CA ALA A 147 51.76 2.86 -8.26
C ALA A 147 51.23 3.28 -6.87
N ASP A 148 51.10 2.31 -5.95
CA ASP A 148 50.56 2.54 -4.61
C ASP A 148 51.35 3.61 -3.82
N ALA A 149 52.68 3.62 -3.97
CA ALA A 149 53.55 4.63 -3.35
C ALA A 149 53.25 6.06 -3.85
N ASP A 150 53.00 6.23 -5.15
CA ASP A 150 52.69 7.53 -5.74
C ASP A 150 51.28 7.99 -5.40
N VAL A 151 50.31 7.06 -5.33
CA VAL A 151 48.96 7.33 -4.84
C VAL A 151 49.02 7.84 -3.40
N ARG A 152 49.78 7.18 -2.52
CA ARG A 152 49.98 7.62 -1.13
C ARG A 152 50.59 9.01 -1.04
N ARG A 153 51.66 9.27 -1.79
CA ARG A 153 52.33 10.59 -1.81
C ARG A 153 51.38 11.70 -2.26
N MET A 154 50.59 11.42 -3.31
CA MET A 154 49.61 12.37 -3.82
C MET A 154 48.47 12.64 -2.84
N LEU A 155 47.92 11.61 -2.20
CA LEU A 155 46.87 11.78 -1.18
C LEU A 155 47.40 12.61 0.00
N CYS A 156 48.63 12.36 0.46
CA CYS A 156 49.27 13.18 1.49
C CYS A 156 49.36 14.65 1.06
N LYS A 157 49.89 14.93 -0.13
CA LYS A 157 49.99 16.29 -0.68
C LYS A 157 48.62 16.99 -0.74
N ARG A 158 47.57 16.29 -1.19
CA ARG A 158 46.23 16.86 -1.30
C ARG A 158 45.59 17.12 0.06
N MET A 159 45.82 16.25 1.05
CA MET A 159 45.39 16.50 2.42
C MET A 159 46.10 17.70 3.04
N GLU A 160 47.39 17.89 2.76
CA GLU A 160 48.13 19.10 3.18
C GLU A 160 47.57 20.35 2.51
N MET A 161 47.34 20.33 1.19
CA MET A 161 46.71 21.45 0.49
C MET A 161 45.33 21.79 1.08
N TRP A 162 44.54 20.78 1.43
CA TRP A 162 43.24 20.98 2.07
C TRP A 162 43.38 21.71 3.41
N ARG A 163 44.33 21.27 4.27
CA ARG A 163 44.61 21.92 5.56
C ARG A 163 45.09 23.36 5.42
N HIS A 164 45.80 23.69 4.36
CA HIS A 164 46.27 25.05 4.07
C HIS A 164 45.21 25.94 3.38
N GLY A 165 43.95 25.52 3.29
CA GLY A 165 42.89 26.34 2.70
C GLY A 165 42.95 26.44 1.17
N LYS A 166 43.62 25.50 0.49
CA LYS A 166 43.78 25.49 -0.98
C LYS A 166 42.66 24.73 -1.70
N GLN A 167 41.41 24.89 -1.27
CA GLN A 167 40.30 24.12 -1.83
C GLN A 167 40.01 24.44 -3.30
N ASP A 168 40.24 25.69 -3.74
CA ASP A 168 40.05 26.06 -5.15
C ASP A 168 41.13 25.45 -6.06
N GLU A 169 42.39 25.42 -5.62
CA GLU A 169 43.48 24.72 -6.32
C GLU A 169 43.17 23.22 -6.44
N LEU A 170 42.73 22.58 -5.33
CA LEU A 170 42.33 21.18 -5.32
C LEU A 170 41.15 20.88 -6.25
N LEU A 171 40.15 21.76 -6.29
CA LEU A 171 39.00 21.61 -7.18
C LEU A 171 39.41 21.77 -8.66
N GLN A 172 40.27 22.75 -8.97
CA GLN A 172 40.81 22.90 -10.32
C GLN A 172 41.65 21.69 -10.73
N GLU A 173 42.49 21.17 -9.83
CA GLU A 173 43.25 19.95 -10.02
C GLU A 173 42.32 18.77 -10.31
N ALA A 174 41.29 18.58 -9.50
CA ALA A 174 40.32 17.50 -9.66
C ALA A 174 39.58 17.58 -11.01
N ILE A 175 39.14 18.77 -11.43
CA ILE A 175 38.52 19.01 -12.74
C ILE A 175 39.48 18.66 -13.89
N ARG A 176 40.75 19.05 -13.76
CA ARG A 176 41.79 18.75 -14.76
C ARG A 176 42.02 17.23 -14.85
N CYS A 177 42.16 16.55 -13.71
CA CYS A 177 42.30 15.09 -13.66
C CYS A 177 41.08 14.38 -14.26
N ASP A 178 39.86 14.87 -13.97
CA ASP A 178 38.61 14.34 -14.50
C ASP A 178 38.56 14.38 -16.02
N ARG A 179 38.90 15.52 -16.62
CA ARG A 179 38.96 15.69 -18.09
C ARG A 179 39.91 14.68 -18.75
N GLN A 180 41.03 14.36 -18.10
CA GLN A 180 41.99 13.38 -18.62
C GLN A 180 41.47 11.93 -18.55
N LEU A 181 40.55 11.65 -17.61
CA LEU A 181 39.92 10.33 -17.43
C LEU A 181 38.77 10.09 -18.42
N VAL A 182 38.15 11.14 -18.97
CA VAL A 182 37.11 11.03 -19.99
C VAL A 182 37.75 10.60 -21.33
N SER A 183 37.88 9.29 -21.56
CA SER A 183 38.17 8.77 -22.90
C SER A 183 36.93 8.86 -23.79
N VAL A 184 37.15 9.20 -25.07
CA VAL A 184 36.15 9.16 -26.15
C VAL A 184 35.24 7.93 -26.02
N ARG A 185 33.92 8.18 -25.96
CA ARG A 185 32.86 7.18 -25.85
C ARG A 185 32.99 6.16 -26.97
N GLY A 186 33.38 4.95 -26.60
CA GLY A 186 33.14 3.74 -27.36
C GLY A 186 33.05 2.56 -26.40
N ARG A 187 32.24 1.55 -26.77
CA ARG A 187 32.22 0.17 -26.25
C ARG A 187 31.15 -0.15 -25.20
N GLY A 188 29.97 -0.51 -25.70
CA GLY A 188 28.89 -1.18 -24.94
C GLY A 188 29.18 -2.64 -24.55
N ARG A 189 30.19 -3.31 -25.14
CA ARG A 189 30.55 -4.70 -24.79
C ARG A 189 31.73 -4.83 -23.83
N GLU A 190 32.80 -4.09 -24.08
CA GLU A 190 34.05 -4.25 -23.33
C GLU A 190 33.96 -3.76 -21.87
N ASN A 191 33.10 -2.77 -21.60
CA ASN A 191 32.85 -2.30 -20.25
C ASN A 191 32.03 -3.30 -19.43
N MET A 192 31.08 -4.01 -20.06
CA MET A 192 30.33 -5.10 -19.41
C MET A 192 31.26 -6.25 -19.02
N THR A 193 32.14 -6.68 -19.92
CA THR A 193 33.14 -7.71 -19.64
C THR A 193 34.03 -7.31 -18.46
N ARG A 194 34.52 -6.07 -18.43
CA ARG A 194 35.36 -5.57 -17.34
C ARG A 194 34.63 -5.46 -15.99
N VAL A 195 33.34 -5.11 -15.99
CA VAL A 195 32.53 -5.05 -14.76
C VAL A 195 32.19 -6.46 -14.27
N PHE A 196 31.85 -7.37 -15.19
CA PHE A 196 31.62 -8.78 -14.90
C PHE A 196 32.85 -9.43 -14.26
N THR A 197 34.03 -9.31 -14.90
CA THR A 197 35.29 -9.87 -14.37
C THR A 197 35.63 -9.33 -12.99
N ARG A 198 35.35 -8.04 -12.71
CA ARG A 198 35.55 -7.44 -11.38
C ARG A 198 34.61 -8.01 -10.32
N LEU A 199 33.35 -8.25 -10.67
CA LEU A 199 32.37 -8.82 -9.74
C LEU A 199 32.73 -10.28 -9.39
N VAL A 200 33.16 -11.06 -10.38
CA VAL A 200 33.64 -12.44 -10.19
C VAL A 200 34.89 -12.48 -9.31
N THR A 201 35.91 -11.68 -9.61
CA THR A 201 37.16 -11.63 -8.82
C THR A 201 36.97 -11.14 -7.38
N ARG A 202 35.89 -10.39 -7.11
CA ARG A 202 35.50 -9.97 -5.75
C ARG A 202 34.53 -10.94 -5.05
N GLY A 203 34.32 -12.14 -5.61
CA GLY A 203 33.42 -13.16 -5.03
C GLY A 203 31.93 -12.82 -5.12
N LYS A 204 31.55 -11.75 -5.83
CA LYS A 204 30.15 -11.31 -6.02
C LYS A 204 29.52 -12.02 -7.23
N LEU A 205 29.52 -13.36 -7.19
CA LEU A 205 29.10 -14.21 -8.31
C LEU A 205 27.65 -13.96 -8.74
N ARG A 206 26.73 -13.78 -7.79
CA ARG A 206 25.31 -13.49 -8.10
C ARG A 206 25.13 -12.18 -8.87
N ASP A 207 25.90 -11.14 -8.53
CA ASP A 207 25.83 -9.84 -9.20
C ASP A 207 26.45 -9.91 -10.60
N ALA A 208 27.52 -10.69 -10.76
CA ALA A 208 28.11 -10.97 -12.07
C ALA A 208 27.13 -11.72 -12.97
N THR A 209 26.50 -12.79 -12.48
CA THR A 209 25.52 -13.58 -13.24
C THR A 209 24.33 -12.72 -13.66
N ARG A 210 23.84 -11.82 -12.80
CA ARG A 210 22.77 -10.87 -13.14
C ARG A 210 23.17 -9.92 -14.26
N LEU A 211 24.38 -9.38 -14.22
CA LEU A 211 24.92 -8.51 -15.26
C LEU A 211 25.08 -9.23 -16.61
N ALA A 212 25.51 -10.49 -16.61
CA ALA A 212 25.70 -11.26 -17.84
C ALA A 212 24.39 -11.77 -18.46
N THR A 213 23.36 -12.01 -17.65
CA THR A 213 22.08 -12.58 -18.10
C THR A 213 21.04 -11.52 -18.49
N ASN A 214 21.35 -10.22 -18.36
CA ASN A 214 20.38 -9.12 -18.52
C ASN A 214 19.08 -9.29 -17.68
N ARG A 215 19.09 -10.14 -16.64
CA ARG A 215 17.95 -10.46 -15.76
C ARG A 215 17.66 -9.38 -14.72
N SER A 216 17.96 -8.12 -15.01
CA SER A 216 17.52 -6.99 -14.20
C SER A 216 16.35 -6.33 -14.92
N GLY A 217 15.13 -6.52 -14.41
CA GLY A 217 14.03 -5.63 -14.72
C GLY A 217 14.47 -4.20 -14.40
N GLY A 218 14.72 -3.41 -15.45
CA GLY A 218 15.17 -2.03 -15.39
C GLY A 218 16.66 -1.83 -15.69
N ALA A 219 16.97 -1.62 -16.97
CA ALA A 219 18.23 -1.00 -17.36
C ALA A 219 18.26 0.47 -16.91
N ILE A 220 19.43 0.98 -16.50
CA ILE A 220 19.61 2.42 -16.28
C ILE A 220 19.63 3.09 -17.65
N LEU A 221 18.71 4.03 -17.86
CA LEU A 221 18.62 4.79 -19.10
C LEU A 221 19.55 6.00 -19.05
N ASN A 222 20.24 6.28 -20.16
CA ASN A 222 21.04 7.51 -20.25
C ASN A 222 20.09 8.70 -20.44
N PRO A 223 20.36 9.86 -19.80
CA PRO A 223 19.53 11.06 -19.96
C PRO A 223 19.32 11.49 -21.42
N ASP A 224 20.33 11.26 -22.27
CA ASP A 224 20.31 11.60 -23.70
C ASP A 224 19.70 10.50 -24.60
N SER A 225 19.35 9.34 -24.04
CA SER A 225 18.73 8.26 -24.82
C SER A 225 17.34 8.68 -25.27
N GLN A 226 17.03 8.44 -26.55
CA GLN A 226 15.68 8.59 -27.08
C GLN A 226 14.83 7.38 -26.69
N LEU A 227 13.60 7.67 -26.26
CA LEU A 227 12.57 6.69 -25.97
C LEU A 227 11.72 6.46 -27.23
N GLU A 228 10.88 5.42 -27.20
CA GLU A 228 10.01 5.02 -28.32
C GLU A 228 9.03 6.13 -28.75
N ASP A 229 8.69 7.06 -27.84
CA ASP A 229 7.83 8.22 -28.09
C ASP A 229 8.58 9.45 -28.66
N GLY A 230 9.86 9.29 -29.01
CA GLY A 230 10.73 10.35 -29.56
C GLY A 230 11.28 11.34 -28.54
N LYS A 231 10.83 11.29 -27.27
CA LYS A 231 11.36 12.14 -26.20
C LYS A 231 12.68 11.60 -25.66
N THR A 232 13.52 12.50 -25.18
CA THR A 232 14.70 12.08 -24.40
C THR A 232 14.28 11.67 -22.99
N VAL A 233 15.05 10.77 -22.39
CA VAL A 233 14.89 10.39 -20.98
C VAL A 233 14.90 11.61 -20.06
N LEU A 234 15.74 12.61 -20.36
CA LEU A 234 15.81 13.86 -19.60
C LEU A 234 14.51 14.68 -19.68
N GLU A 235 13.85 14.73 -20.85
CA GLU A 235 12.55 15.39 -21.01
C GLU A 235 11.45 14.69 -20.20
N VAL A 236 11.45 13.36 -20.20
CA VAL A 236 10.51 12.57 -19.38
C VAL A 236 10.78 12.72 -17.88
N LEU A 237 12.05 12.84 -17.47
CA LEU A 237 12.38 13.16 -16.08
C LEU A 237 11.86 14.54 -15.70
N LYS A 238 12.08 15.57 -16.53
CA LYS A 238 11.58 16.93 -16.30
C LYS A 238 10.06 16.99 -16.20
N SER A 239 9.34 16.28 -17.07
CA SER A 239 7.87 16.27 -17.05
C SER A 239 7.26 15.56 -15.84
N LYS A 240 7.98 14.62 -15.23
CA LYS A 240 7.57 13.91 -14.01
C LYS A 240 7.90 14.67 -12.72
N HIS A 241 8.68 15.73 -12.80
CA HIS A 241 8.94 16.60 -11.65
C HIS A 241 7.87 17.70 -11.62
N PRO A 242 7.08 17.83 -10.53
CA PRO A 242 6.11 18.91 -10.42
C PRO A 242 6.84 20.27 -10.44
N PRO A 243 6.22 21.33 -10.99
CA PRO A 243 6.74 22.68 -10.83
C PRO A 243 6.87 23.00 -9.34
N GLN A 244 7.95 23.70 -8.96
CA GLN A 244 8.10 24.17 -7.60
C GLN A 244 6.91 25.08 -7.26
N PHE A 245 6.02 24.59 -6.41
CA PHE A 245 4.91 25.35 -5.85
C PHE A 245 5.36 25.87 -4.48
N LEU A 246 5.21 27.17 -4.25
CA LEU A 246 5.41 27.77 -2.92
C LEU A 246 4.19 27.38 -2.06
N PRO A 247 4.35 26.53 -1.03
CA PRO A 247 3.25 26.21 -0.12
C PRO A 247 2.76 27.49 0.58
N SER A 248 1.45 27.58 0.86
CA SER A 248 0.89 28.70 1.60
C SER A 248 1.59 28.81 2.96
N PRO A 249 1.90 30.02 3.48
CA PRO A 249 2.38 30.19 4.86
C PRO A 249 1.51 29.45 5.89
N ASP A 250 0.21 29.34 5.66
CA ASP A 250 -0.74 28.63 6.55
C ASP A 250 -0.52 27.10 6.59
N THR A 251 0.32 26.56 5.70
CA THR A 251 0.71 25.13 5.69
C THR A 251 1.79 24.82 6.73
N PHE A 252 2.44 25.84 7.29
CA PHE A 252 3.49 25.68 8.29
C PHE A 252 2.95 25.95 9.69
N LEU A 253 3.35 25.14 10.66
CA LEU A 253 3.07 25.41 12.06
C LEU A 253 3.83 26.70 12.47
N PRO A 254 3.19 27.60 13.23
CA PRO A 254 3.91 28.69 13.89
C PRO A 254 5.05 28.09 14.72
N ALA A 255 6.27 28.64 14.64
CA ALA A 255 7.41 28.05 15.35
C ALA A 255 7.29 28.08 16.90
N ASN A 256 6.31 28.81 17.46
CA ASN A 256 5.95 28.75 18.88
C ASN A 256 5.15 27.47 19.24
N ASP A 257 4.57 26.82 18.23
CA ASP A 257 3.78 25.59 18.33
C ASP A 257 4.57 24.35 17.89
N LEU A 258 5.89 24.49 17.67
CA LEU A 258 6.73 23.34 17.36
C LEU A 258 6.82 22.44 18.61
N PRO A 259 6.58 21.12 18.46
CA PRO A 259 6.67 20.21 19.58
C PRO A 259 8.09 20.22 20.17
N LEU A 260 8.18 20.02 21.49
CA LEU A 260 9.45 19.86 22.17
C LEU A 260 10.25 18.73 21.48
N LEU A 261 11.42 19.08 20.94
CA LEU A 261 12.29 18.08 20.31
C LEU A 261 12.81 17.12 21.39
N VAL A 262 12.47 15.84 21.23
CA VAL A 262 12.94 14.78 22.12
C VAL A 262 14.45 14.59 21.89
N ASP A 263 15.22 14.61 22.97
CA ASP A 263 16.67 14.43 22.88
C ASP A 263 17.01 12.97 22.56
N VAL A 264 17.40 12.71 21.31
CA VAL A 264 17.81 11.39 20.86
C VAL A 264 19.30 11.21 21.13
N ASN A 265 19.65 10.24 21.97
CA ASN A 265 21.05 9.92 22.26
C ASN A 265 21.66 8.97 21.20
N ILE A 266 22.52 9.51 20.36
CA ILE A 266 23.23 8.75 19.31
C ILE A 266 24.71 8.65 19.66
N THR A 267 25.24 7.42 19.62
CA THR A 267 26.62 7.08 19.99
C THR A 267 27.42 6.54 18.81
N ALA A 268 28.75 6.52 18.92
CA ALA A 268 29.63 5.91 17.92
C ALA A 268 29.34 4.42 17.68
N ASN A 269 28.87 3.70 18.70
CA ASN A 269 28.49 2.29 18.60
C ASN A 269 27.24 2.10 17.71
N HIS A 270 26.27 3.02 17.77
CA HIS A 270 25.11 3.00 16.87
C HIS A 270 25.56 3.17 15.41
N VAL A 271 26.49 4.09 15.16
CA VAL A 271 27.06 4.33 13.82
C VAL A 271 27.85 3.11 13.34
N GLU A 272 28.63 2.44 14.20
CA GLU A 272 29.35 1.20 13.89
C GLU A 272 28.42 0.10 13.40
N ARG A 273 27.34 -0.17 14.16
CA ARG A 273 26.32 -1.16 13.78
C ARG A 273 25.66 -0.83 12.45
N ALA A 274 25.35 0.44 12.21
CA ALA A 274 24.77 0.90 10.94
C ALA A 274 25.78 0.75 9.77
N ALA A 275 27.07 1.02 10.01
CA ALA A 275 28.13 0.93 9.01
C ALA A 275 28.30 -0.49 8.44
N HIS A 276 28.19 -1.52 9.26
CA HIS A 276 28.23 -2.93 8.81
C HIS A 276 27.12 -3.26 7.79
N ARG A 277 26.00 -2.53 7.84
CA ARG A 277 24.80 -2.75 7.01
C ARG A 277 24.69 -1.79 5.83
N LEU A 278 25.71 -0.96 5.58
CA LEU A 278 25.75 -0.05 4.44
C LEU A 278 25.88 -0.82 3.12
N LYS A 279 24.97 -0.51 2.18
CA LYS A 279 24.92 -1.00 0.81
C LYS A 279 24.43 0.12 -0.11
N GLY A 280 24.76 0.03 -1.40
CA GLY A 280 24.25 0.92 -2.43
C GLY A 280 25.32 1.76 -3.13
N SER A 281 24.93 2.35 -4.26
CA SER A 281 25.79 3.22 -5.07
C SER A 281 26.02 4.57 -4.41
N ALA A 282 27.10 5.25 -4.82
CA ALA A 282 27.38 6.63 -4.45
C ALA A 282 26.24 7.60 -4.80
N GLY A 283 26.12 8.65 -3.99
CA GLY A 283 25.32 9.84 -4.28
C GLY A 283 26.04 10.81 -5.22
N PRO A 284 25.63 12.08 -5.26
CA PRO A 284 26.26 13.14 -6.08
C PRO A 284 27.78 13.27 -5.90
N SER A 285 28.31 13.00 -4.71
CA SER A 285 29.74 13.15 -4.35
C SER A 285 30.65 12.01 -4.84
N GLY A 286 30.09 10.92 -5.37
CA GLY A 286 30.88 9.80 -5.91
C GLY A 286 31.43 8.79 -4.89
N THR A 287 31.33 9.04 -3.58
CA THR A 287 31.79 8.09 -2.54
C THR A 287 30.73 7.02 -2.25
N ASP A 288 31.06 5.74 -2.41
CA ASP A 288 30.10 4.63 -2.28
C ASP A 288 30.04 3.99 -0.87
N ALA A 289 29.07 3.09 -0.68
CA ALA A 289 28.85 2.43 0.61
C ALA A 289 30.01 1.52 1.07
N GLU A 290 30.81 0.98 0.13
CA GLU A 290 31.96 0.14 0.46
C GLU A 290 33.11 0.99 1.01
N GLN A 291 33.36 2.14 0.39
CA GLN A 291 34.37 3.10 0.85
C GLN A 291 33.99 3.71 2.21
N TRP A 292 32.74 4.12 2.42
CA TRP A 292 32.25 4.59 3.72
C TRP A 292 32.38 3.53 4.81
N ARG A 293 32.06 2.27 4.51
CA ARG A 293 32.24 1.16 5.46
C ARG A 293 33.71 0.97 5.83
N ASN A 294 34.63 1.11 4.89
CA ASN A 294 36.06 1.02 5.17
C ASN A 294 36.54 2.17 6.07
N LEU A 295 36.11 3.41 5.78
CA LEU A 295 36.41 4.60 6.59
C LEU A 295 35.95 4.43 8.05
N LEU A 296 34.76 3.85 8.26
CA LEU A 296 34.13 3.72 9.57
C LEU A 296 34.61 2.51 10.39
N LEU A 297 35.26 1.51 9.76
CA LEU A 297 35.57 0.23 10.43
C LEU A 297 37.04 -0.20 10.39
N ARG A 298 37.89 0.32 9.48
CA ARG A 298 39.22 -0.27 9.21
C ARG A 298 40.44 0.49 9.78
N TYR A 299 40.26 1.69 10.33
CA TYR A 299 41.37 2.57 10.72
C TYR A 299 41.50 2.77 12.24
N GLY A 300 41.02 1.81 13.04
CA GLY A 300 41.21 1.78 14.50
C GLY A 300 40.62 3.00 15.21
N SER A 301 41.42 3.65 16.07
CA SER A 301 41.00 4.85 16.81
C SER A 301 40.55 6.00 15.91
N HIS A 302 41.05 6.08 14.67
CA HIS A 302 40.70 7.14 13.73
C HIS A 302 39.30 6.90 13.15
N SER A 303 38.97 5.64 12.86
CA SER A 303 37.60 5.24 12.53
C SER A 303 36.64 5.48 13.70
N THR A 304 37.10 5.28 14.94
CA THR A 304 36.30 5.58 16.15
C THR A 304 35.95 7.06 16.23
N ARG A 305 36.93 7.95 16.08
CA ARG A 305 36.71 9.41 16.03
C ARG A 305 35.78 9.82 14.88
N LEU A 306 35.89 9.17 13.71
CA LEU A 306 34.95 9.41 12.61
C LEU A 306 33.51 9.01 12.97
N ARG A 307 33.33 7.87 13.66
CA ARG A 307 32.00 7.44 14.14
C ARG A 307 31.41 8.39 15.17
N GLU A 308 32.24 8.93 16.06
CA GLU A 308 31.82 9.97 17.01
C GLU A 308 31.36 11.24 16.30
N ALA A 309 32.10 11.71 15.30
CA ALA A 309 31.71 12.88 14.50
C ALA A 309 30.38 12.64 13.74
N VAL A 310 30.19 11.46 13.15
CA VAL A 310 28.92 11.10 12.49
C VAL A 310 27.77 10.99 13.49
N ALA A 311 28.02 10.47 14.70
CA ALA A 311 27.03 10.43 15.76
C ALA A 311 26.63 11.85 16.20
N ALA A 312 27.60 12.75 16.36
CA ALA A 312 27.35 14.16 16.67
C ALA A 312 26.51 14.84 15.57
N LEU A 313 26.84 14.62 14.29
CA LEU A 313 26.05 15.13 13.17
C LEU A 313 24.61 14.59 13.20
N THR A 314 24.45 13.29 13.46
CA THR A 314 23.12 12.67 13.52
C THR A 314 22.29 13.21 14.68
N ARG A 315 22.89 13.41 15.87
CA ARG A 315 22.21 14.08 17.01
C ARG A 315 21.77 15.49 16.65
N ARG A 316 22.64 16.26 15.97
CA ARG A 316 22.27 17.61 15.52
C ARG A 316 21.07 17.60 14.58
N LEU A 317 21.03 16.67 13.62
CA LEU A 317 19.91 16.53 12.71
C LEU A 317 18.62 16.05 13.38
N ALA A 318 18.73 15.28 14.46
CA ALA A 318 17.58 14.73 15.19
C ALA A 318 17.00 15.72 16.21
N ASN A 319 17.88 16.44 16.92
CA ASN A 319 17.52 17.17 18.13
C ASN A 319 17.46 18.69 17.91
N ARG A 320 17.69 19.18 16.69
CA ARG A 320 17.67 20.62 16.37
C ARG A 320 17.04 20.89 15.01
N ILE A 321 16.46 22.07 14.87
CA ILE A 321 16.16 22.65 13.57
C ILE A 321 17.49 23.09 12.95
N VAL A 322 17.77 22.62 11.74
CA VAL A 322 19.01 22.93 11.03
C VAL A 322 18.67 23.65 9.75
N GLU A 323 19.29 24.81 9.56
CA GLU A 323 19.11 25.62 8.36
C GLU A 323 19.47 24.82 7.10
N TRP A 324 18.63 24.97 6.06
CA TRP A 324 18.78 24.23 4.81
C TRP A 324 20.15 24.45 4.16
N ASP A 325 20.65 25.68 4.20
CA ASP A 325 21.95 26.03 3.64
C ASP A 325 23.10 25.25 4.28
N GLN A 326 23.01 24.91 5.57
CA GLN A 326 24.01 24.14 6.31
C GLN A 326 24.04 22.65 5.95
N ILE A 327 22.95 22.09 5.45
CA ILE A 327 22.82 20.64 5.15
C ILE A 327 22.46 20.34 3.68
N ARG A 328 22.50 21.36 2.82
CA ARG A 328 22.13 21.28 1.41
C ARG A 328 22.79 20.12 0.67
N ALA A 329 24.11 19.99 0.78
CA ALA A 329 24.85 18.93 0.11
C ALA A 329 24.55 17.54 0.69
N LEU A 330 24.26 17.45 2.00
CA LEU A 330 23.86 16.20 2.65
C LEU A 330 22.51 15.69 2.14
N LEU A 331 21.57 16.60 1.84
CA LEU A 331 20.23 16.25 1.35
C LEU A 331 20.14 16.08 -0.17
N ALA A 332 21.24 16.33 -0.89
CA ALA A 332 21.30 16.23 -2.33
C ALA A 332 21.12 14.79 -2.84
N ARG A 333 20.44 14.65 -3.99
CA ARG A 333 20.16 13.35 -4.62
C ARG A 333 20.60 13.36 -6.08
N ARG A 334 21.22 12.28 -6.51
CA ARG A 334 21.52 12.02 -7.92
C ARG A 334 20.30 11.36 -8.56
N GLY A 335 19.69 12.02 -9.53
CA GLY A 335 18.60 11.44 -10.32
C GLY A 335 19.11 10.31 -11.22
N VAL A 336 18.45 9.16 -11.18
CA VAL A 336 18.69 8.00 -12.04
C VAL A 336 17.38 7.62 -12.71
N ALA A 337 17.41 7.44 -14.03
CA ALA A 337 16.29 6.94 -14.81
C ALA A 337 16.36 5.41 -14.90
N LEU A 338 15.35 4.72 -14.41
CA LEU A 338 15.18 3.28 -14.64
C LEU A 338 14.18 3.04 -15.78
N ASP A 339 14.52 2.11 -16.65
CA ASP A 339 13.59 1.54 -17.64
C ASP A 339 12.49 0.74 -16.92
N LYS A 340 11.23 1.10 -17.15
CA LYS A 340 10.06 0.50 -16.49
C LYS A 340 9.10 -0.16 -17.49
N ARG A 341 9.49 -0.28 -18.77
CA ARG A 341 8.74 -0.89 -19.90
C ARG A 341 7.24 -1.17 -19.66
N PRO A 342 6.32 -0.27 -20.09
CA PRO A 342 6.58 1.02 -20.74
C PRO A 342 6.95 2.14 -19.74
N GLY A 343 7.91 2.99 -20.12
CA GLY A 343 8.18 4.29 -19.48
C GLY A 343 9.41 4.38 -18.57
N VAL A 344 9.68 5.59 -18.06
CA VAL A 344 10.85 5.91 -17.21
C VAL A 344 10.45 6.13 -15.76
N ARG A 345 11.10 5.45 -14.80
CA ARG A 345 10.93 5.71 -13.36
C ARG A 345 12.09 6.56 -12.82
N PRO A 346 11.85 7.77 -12.28
CA PRO A 346 12.90 8.56 -11.61
C PRO A 346 13.21 7.97 -10.23
N ILE A 347 14.49 7.77 -9.92
CA ILE A 347 14.98 7.41 -8.58
C ILE A 347 16.03 8.43 -8.14
N GLY A 348 15.82 9.05 -6.97
CA GLY A 348 16.81 9.90 -6.33
C GLY A 348 17.75 9.09 -5.44
N VAL A 349 19.01 8.96 -5.84
CA VAL A 349 20.05 8.33 -5.01
C VAL A 349 20.74 9.39 -4.15
N GLY A 350 20.39 9.44 -2.86
CA GLY A 350 21.00 10.36 -1.90
C GLY A 350 22.44 9.99 -1.50
N GLU A 351 23.09 10.90 -0.77
CA GLU A 351 24.43 10.67 -0.23
C GLU A 351 24.48 9.44 0.70
N VAL A 352 25.61 8.73 0.72
CA VAL A 352 25.79 7.58 1.64
C VAL A 352 25.76 8.04 3.09
N LEU A 353 26.38 9.20 3.40
CA LEU A 353 26.38 9.76 4.75
C LEU A 353 24.96 10.09 5.23
N GLN A 354 24.10 10.66 4.37
CA GLN A 354 22.69 10.89 4.69
C GLN A 354 21.97 9.59 5.05
N ARG A 355 22.16 8.54 4.25
CA ARG A 355 21.57 7.22 4.51
C ARG A 355 22.13 6.55 5.75
N LEU A 356 23.39 6.81 6.11
CA LEU A 356 24.00 6.35 7.35
C LEU A 356 23.38 7.05 8.57
N CYS A 357 23.23 8.38 8.53
CA CYS A 357 22.55 9.15 9.58
C CYS A 357 21.11 8.63 9.76
N ALA A 358 20.36 8.48 8.66
CA ALA A 358 18.98 7.96 8.69
C ALA A 358 18.90 6.53 9.27
N LYS A 359 19.80 5.61 8.88
CA LYS A 359 19.86 4.25 9.44
C LYS A 359 20.23 4.23 10.91
N THR A 360 21.12 5.12 11.33
CA THR A 360 21.55 5.23 12.73
C THR A 360 20.40 5.78 13.57
N MET A 361 19.74 6.83 13.09
CA MET A 361 18.56 7.42 13.69
C MET A 361 17.46 6.39 13.87
N ALA A 362 17.08 5.72 12.79
CA ALA A 362 16.02 4.73 12.81
C ALA A 362 16.38 3.47 13.64
N MET A 363 17.67 3.21 13.91
CA MET A 363 18.10 2.18 14.85
C MET A 363 17.89 2.59 16.32
N VAL A 364 18.00 3.89 16.63
CA VAL A 364 17.86 4.41 17.99
C VAL A 364 16.39 4.63 18.34
N THR A 365 15.63 5.30 17.48
CA THR A 365 14.20 5.56 17.72
C THR A 365 13.29 4.56 17.03
N GLY A 366 13.83 3.45 16.55
CA GLY A 366 13.04 2.48 15.79
C GLY A 366 11.91 1.85 16.60
N GLU A 367 12.09 1.71 17.92
CA GLU A 367 11.05 1.23 18.83
C GLU A 367 10.07 2.34 19.16
N ASP A 368 10.55 3.50 19.61
CA ASP A 368 9.71 4.67 19.91
C ASP A 368 8.86 5.13 18.71
N LEU A 369 9.46 5.23 17.51
CA LEU A 369 8.73 5.56 16.29
C LEU A 369 7.69 4.50 15.93
N ARG A 370 7.97 3.20 16.19
CA ARG A 370 6.99 2.13 15.94
C ARG A 370 5.84 2.20 16.94
N GLU A 371 6.13 2.66 18.15
CA GLU A 371 5.14 2.86 19.22
C GLU A 371 4.25 4.08 18.92
N GLU A 372 4.83 5.19 18.44
CA GLU A 372 4.12 6.44 18.15
C GLU A 372 3.45 6.49 16.76
N CYS A 373 4.15 6.08 15.70
CA CYS A 373 3.65 6.19 14.30
C CYS A 373 2.99 4.90 13.78
N GLY A 374 3.02 3.83 14.57
CA GLY A 374 2.64 2.48 14.12
C GLY A 374 3.67 1.86 13.16
N ALA A 375 3.73 0.53 13.14
CA ALA A 375 4.69 -0.20 12.28
C ALA A 375 4.48 0.05 10.77
N ASP A 376 3.29 0.51 10.37
CA ASP A 376 2.89 0.71 8.97
C ASP A 376 3.56 1.94 8.32
N GLN A 377 4.01 2.94 9.10
CA GLN A 377 4.70 4.13 8.56
C GLN A 377 6.24 4.00 8.51
N LEU A 378 6.81 2.98 9.14
CA LEU A 378 8.27 2.79 9.23
C LEU A 378 8.75 1.76 8.22
N LEU A 379 8.84 2.20 6.96
CA LEU A 379 9.54 1.42 5.95
C LEU A 379 11.04 1.35 6.27
N HIS A 380 11.48 0.13 6.59
CA HIS A 380 12.86 -0.32 6.78
C HIS A 380 13.59 0.05 8.07
N VAL A 381 13.24 -0.62 9.17
CA VAL A 381 14.23 -0.97 10.20
C VAL A 381 13.97 -2.38 10.71
N GLU A 382 15.01 -3.20 10.66
CA GLU A 382 15.32 -4.42 11.44
C GLU A 382 14.19 -5.39 11.86
N ARG A 383 14.13 -6.51 11.12
CA ARG A 383 13.65 -7.82 11.61
C ARG A 383 14.77 -8.47 12.44
N LYS A 384 14.58 -8.69 13.75
CA LYS A 384 14.96 -9.96 14.44
C LYS A 384 14.55 -10.02 15.92
N SER A 385 13.85 -11.11 16.23
CA SER A 385 13.89 -11.94 17.45
C SER A 385 13.78 -11.28 18.83
N THR A 386 12.56 -11.19 19.35
CA THR A 386 12.28 -11.19 20.79
C THR A 386 11.04 -12.06 21.06
N SER A 387 11.07 -12.86 22.12
CA SER A 387 10.14 -13.96 22.40
C SER A 387 8.70 -13.49 22.63
N ARG A 388 7.77 -14.19 21.98
CA ARG A 388 6.31 -13.91 21.89
C ARG A 388 5.59 -13.73 23.23
N GLU A 389 6.10 -14.28 24.33
CA GLU A 389 5.43 -14.24 25.64
C GLU A 389 5.52 -12.88 26.35
N GLN A 390 6.63 -12.14 26.17
CA GLN A 390 6.79 -10.83 26.81
C GLN A 390 5.94 -9.74 26.12
N ILE A 391 5.66 -9.89 24.82
CA ILE A 391 4.80 -9.00 24.02
C ILE A 391 3.33 -9.11 24.45
N MET A 392 2.87 -10.31 24.83
CA MET A 392 1.48 -10.56 25.24
C MET A 392 1.17 -9.97 26.62
N SER A 393 2.09 -10.11 27.58
CA SER A 393 1.95 -9.58 28.94
C SER A 393 1.98 -8.04 28.99
N ALA A 394 2.84 -7.41 28.18
CA ALA A 394 2.91 -5.95 28.09
C ALA A 394 1.66 -5.34 27.42
N ARG A 395 1.09 -6.01 26.41
CA ARG A 395 -0.14 -5.59 25.71
C ARG A 395 -1.38 -5.54 26.61
N GLN A 396 -1.55 -6.51 27.51
CA GLN A 396 -2.66 -6.50 28.47
C GLN A 396 -2.54 -5.41 29.54
N LYS A 397 -1.29 -5.04 29.92
CA LYS A 397 -1.03 -3.96 30.88
C LYS A 397 -1.16 -2.57 30.25
N ALA A 398 -0.72 -2.41 29.00
CA ALA A 398 -0.86 -1.17 28.23
C ALA A 398 -2.32 -0.87 27.86
N ALA A 399 -3.11 -1.88 27.46
CA ALA A 399 -4.53 -1.70 27.17
C ALA A 399 -5.32 -1.19 28.39
N ARG A 400 -5.02 -1.68 29.60
CA ARG A 400 -5.67 -1.24 30.85
C ARG A 400 -5.27 0.18 31.29
N ASN A 401 -4.06 0.63 30.95
CA ASN A 401 -3.59 1.97 31.30
C ASN A 401 -3.97 3.03 30.24
N LEU A 402 -4.08 2.65 28.96
CA LEU A 402 -4.54 3.52 27.88
C LEU A 402 -6.03 3.90 28.05
N THR A 403 -6.87 2.98 28.55
CA THR A 403 -8.27 3.28 28.89
C THR A 403 -8.40 4.25 30.08
N LYS A 404 -7.36 4.36 30.92
CA LYS A 404 -7.33 5.27 32.08
C LYS A 404 -6.81 6.66 31.72
N ALA A 405 -5.89 6.77 30.75
CA ALA A 405 -5.31 8.04 30.28
C ALA A 405 -6.18 8.77 29.24
N ILE A 406 -6.96 8.06 28.41
CA ILE A 406 -7.88 8.67 27.43
C ILE A 406 -9.04 9.43 28.12
N ARG A 407 -9.27 9.21 29.42
CA ARG A 407 -10.28 9.93 30.22
C ARG A 407 -9.87 11.34 30.66
N GLN A 408 -8.66 11.83 30.39
CA GLN A 408 -8.17 13.11 30.96
C GLN A 408 -7.71 14.17 29.95
N PHE A 409 -7.86 13.96 28.63
CA PHE A 409 -7.46 14.95 27.61
C PHE A 409 -8.57 15.22 26.59
N SER A 410 -9.77 15.51 27.08
CA SER A 410 -10.87 16.01 26.24
C SER A 410 -11.69 17.04 27.00
N ASP A 411 -11.04 18.10 27.49
CA ASP A 411 -11.71 19.33 27.84
C ASP A 411 -11.09 20.49 27.04
N CYS A 412 -11.98 21.26 26.42
CA CYS A 412 -11.78 22.54 25.72
C CYS A 412 -11.31 22.50 24.25
N ILE A 413 -12.26 22.45 23.30
CA ILE A 413 -12.75 23.60 22.51
C ILE A 413 -13.82 23.11 21.51
N SER A 414 -14.96 23.80 21.49
CA SER A 414 -16.23 23.39 20.92
C SER A 414 -16.29 23.42 19.38
N SER A 415 -16.32 22.23 18.76
CA SER A 415 -17.40 21.87 17.84
C SER A 415 -18.09 20.66 18.46
N SER A 416 -19.31 20.81 18.97
CA SER A 416 -20.00 19.78 19.74
C SER A 416 -20.02 18.45 18.98
N ASN A 417 -19.29 17.44 19.48
CA ASN A 417 -19.39 16.07 18.98
C ASN A 417 -20.82 15.58 19.28
N LYS A 418 -21.70 15.68 18.29
CA LYS A 418 -23.08 15.22 18.39
C LYS A 418 -23.06 13.72 18.64
N LYS A 419 -23.44 13.31 19.86
CA LYS A 419 -23.62 11.90 20.24
C LYS A 419 -25.04 11.45 19.91
N GLY A 420 -25.18 10.22 19.46
CA GLY A 420 -26.46 9.55 19.35
C GLY A 420 -26.47 8.18 19.99
N LEU A 421 -27.67 7.66 20.27
CA LEU A 421 -27.89 6.39 20.95
C LEU A 421 -28.92 5.54 20.21
N VAL A 422 -28.61 4.27 19.98
CA VAL A 422 -29.54 3.27 19.43
C VAL A 422 -30.08 2.40 20.56
N LEU A 423 -31.41 2.36 20.66
CA LEU A 423 -32.18 1.58 21.64
C LEU A 423 -33.21 0.70 20.93
N GLY A 424 -33.63 -0.39 21.57
CA GLY A 424 -34.52 -1.39 21.03
C GLY A 424 -35.94 -1.35 21.58
N ALA A 425 -36.86 -1.80 20.75
CA ALA A 425 -38.23 -2.08 21.16
C ALA A 425 -38.77 -3.34 20.48
N TYR A 426 -39.46 -4.18 21.25
CA TYR A 426 -40.22 -5.32 20.78
C TYR A 426 -41.67 -4.94 20.47
N GLU A 427 -42.25 -5.65 19.53
CA GLU A 427 -43.69 -5.66 19.25
C GLU A 427 -44.41 -6.38 20.41
N GLY A 428 -45.44 -5.75 20.98
CA GLY A 428 -46.29 -6.35 22.02
C GLY A 428 -47.28 -7.38 21.47
N CYS A 429 -48.10 -7.95 22.35
CA CYS A 429 -49.09 -8.96 21.99
C CYS A 429 -50.20 -8.41 21.09
N ASP A 430 -50.58 -7.14 21.31
CA ASP A 430 -51.46 -6.37 20.43
C ASP A 430 -50.65 -5.47 19.48
N ALA A 431 -51.17 -5.24 18.27
CA ALA A 431 -50.47 -4.45 17.22
C ALA A 431 -50.17 -2.98 17.61
N SER A 432 -50.73 -2.50 18.72
CA SER A 432 -50.55 -1.17 19.31
C SER A 432 -49.69 -1.15 20.59
N GLU A 433 -49.34 -2.31 21.14
CA GLU A 433 -48.54 -2.42 22.35
C GLU A 433 -47.05 -2.56 22.00
N LEU A 434 -46.18 -1.88 22.75
CA LEU A 434 -44.73 -1.86 22.50
C LEU A 434 -43.99 -2.03 23.82
N LYS A 435 -43.01 -2.93 23.81
CA LYS A 435 -42.18 -3.24 24.98
C LYS A 435 -40.74 -2.83 24.71
N LEU A 436 -40.22 -1.87 25.48
CA LEU A 436 -38.82 -1.46 25.41
C LEU A 436 -37.90 -2.60 25.89
N THR A 437 -36.69 -2.68 25.36
CA THR A 437 -35.64 -3.56 25.93
C THR A 437 -35.32 -3.15 27.37
N PRO A 438 -34.72 -4.02 28.19
CA PRO A 438 -34.37 -3.66 29.57
C PRO A 438 -33.49 -2.41 29.66
N THR A 439 -32.54 -2.26 28.75
CA THR A 439 -31.67 -1.07 28.65
C THR A 439 -32.44 0.16 28.20
N ALA A 440 -33.28 0.05 27.17
CA ALA A 440 -34.14 1.15 26.73
C ALA A 440 -35.17 1.59 27.81
N SER A 441 -35.68 0.65 28.62
CA SER A 441 -36.59 0.96 29.73
C SER A 441 -35.89 1.74 30.85
N LYS A 442 -34.68 1.29 31.26
CA LYS A 442 -33.86 2.02 32.24
C LYS A 442 -33.50 3.41 31.74
N PHE A 443 -33.19 3.53 30.45
CA PHE A 443 -32.93 4.81 29.81
C PHE A 443 -34.19 5.71 29.79
N ASP A 444 -35.36 5.17 29.48
CA ASP A 444 -36.61 5.94 29.50
C ASP A 444 -36.96 6.44 30.91
N GLU A 445 -36.74 5.62 31.94
CA GLU A 445 -36.89 6.00 33.35
C GLU A 445 -36.01 7.20 33.72
N SER A 446 -34.75 7.23 33.28
CA SER A 446 -33.85 8.37 33.54
C SER A 446 -34.29 9.66 32.83
N THR A 447 -35.05 9.54 31.74
CA THR A 447 -35.64 10.69 31.02
C THR A 447 -37.04 11.07 31.50
N GLY A 448 -37.58 10.40 32.53
CA GLY A 448 -38.92 10.64 33.07
C GLY A 448 -40.05 10.11 32.17
N GLY A 449 -39.83 9.03 31.41
CA GLY A 449 -40.85 8.40 30.56
C GLY A 449 -41.11 9.09 29.23
N LYS A 450 -40.24 10.04 28.84
CA LYS A 450 -40.42 10.85 27.61
C LYS A 450 -40.38 9.99 26.34
N LEU A 451 -39.51 8.99 26.28
CA LEU A 451 -39.35 8.14 25.12
C LEU A 451 -40.63 7.33 24.89
N LYS A 452 -41.15 6.67 25.94
CA LYS A 452 -42.40 5.90 25.86
C LYS A 452 -43.61 6.77 25.52
N ASN A 453 -43.66 8.01 26.03
CA ASN A 453 -44.73 8.95 25.69
C ASN A 453 -44.69 9.38 24.22
N LEU A 454 -43.51 9.68 23.67
CA LEU A 454 -43.34 10.02 22.26
C LEU A 454 -43.65 8.84 21.32
N LEU A 455 -43.37 7.62 21.78
CA LEU A 455 -43.69 6.41 21.03
C LEU A 455 -45.20 6.13 20.96
N LYS A 456 -45.96 6.43 22.02
CA LYS A 456 -47.43 6.31 22.03
C LYS A 456 -48.13 7.27 21.04
N GLY A 457 -47.50 8.41 20.73
CA GLY A 457 -48.06 9.44 19.85
C GLY A 457 -47.89 9.19 18.34
N GLY A 458 -47.28 8.07 17.92
CA GLY A 458 -47.08 7.76 16.50
C GLY A 458 -47.33 6.29 16.15
N ALA A 459 -47.43 5.96 14.86
CA ALA A 459 -47.57 4.57 14.40
C ALA A 459 -46.48 3.68 15.00
N GLY A 460 -46.82 2.56 15.66
CA GLY A 460 -45.89 1.73 16.43
C GLY A 460 -44.58 1.36 15.69
N ILE A 461 -43.52 1.06 16.43
CA ILE A 461 -42.25 0.60 15.86
C ILE A 461 -42.40 -0.88 15.49
N LYS A 462 -42.11 -1.20 14.23
CA LYS A 462 -42.17 -2.56 13.69
C LYS A 462 -40.77 -3.06 13.38
N LYS A 463 -40.61 -4.39 13.24
CA LYS A 463 -39.36 -4.96 12.73
C LYS A 463 -38.92 -4.23 11.46
N GLY A 464 -37.64 -3.82 11.42
CA GLY A 464 -37.06 -3.17 10.25
C GLY A 464 -37.38 -1.68 10.11
N THR A 465 -37.92 -1.04 11.15
CA THR A 465 -38.06 0.43 11.21
C THR A 465 -37.32 1.01 12.41
N ALA A 466 -36.88 2.25 12.27
CA ALA A 466 -36.35 3.04 13.38
C ALA A 466 -36.98 4.43 13.38
N LYS A 467 -37.14 5.00 14.57
CA LYS A 467 -37.57 6.38 14.76
C LYS A 467 -36.50 7.15 15.50
N VAL A 468 -36.10 8.29 14.96
CA VAL A 468 -35.13 9.17 15.59
C VAL A 468 -35.86 10.28 16.35
N PHE A 469 -35.46 10.49 17.59
CA PHE A 469 -35.95 11.56 18.44
C PHE A 469 -34.78 12.43 18.89
N SER A 470 -34.95 13.74 18.82
CA SER A 470 -33.90 14.69 19.19
C SER A 470 -34.24 15.43 20.49
N ASN A 471 -33.21 15.88 21.21
CA ASN A 471 -33.33 16.69 22.44
C ASN A 471 -34.14 16.02 23.57
N ILE A 472 -34.09 14.68 23.69
CA ILE A 472 -34.71 13.95 24.80
C ILE A 472 -33.79 13.93 26.04
N HIS A 473 -32.49 13.75 25.84
CA HIS A 473 -31.50 13.53 26.88
C HIS A 473 -30.35 14.55 26.75
N PRO A 474 -29.78 15.08 27.85
CA PRO A 474 -28.72 16.09 27.80
C PRO A 474 -27.41 15.58 27.16
N GLU A 475 -27.09 14.29 27.28
CA GLU A 475 -25.87 13.71 26.68
C GLU A 475 -26.04 13.31 25.22
N PHE A 476 -27.22 12.81 24.83
CA PHE A 476 -27.46 12.26 23.50
C PHE A 476 -28.35 13.22 22.72
N MET A 477 -27.79 13.85 21.70
CA MET A 477 -28.51 14.81 20.86
C MET A 477 -29.69 14.14 20.15
N SER A 478 -29.49 12.90 19.66
CA SER A 478 -30.48 12.13 18.95
C SER A 478 -30.49 10.67 19.40
N ILE A 479 -31.68 10.10 19.53
CA ILE A 479 -31.90 8.72 19.99
C ILE A 479 -32.73 8.00 18.93
N ALA A 480 -32.20 6.92 18.38
CA ALA A 480 -32.92 6.04 17.48
C ALA A 480 -33.52 4.87 18.26
N VAL A 481 -34.84 4.74 18.28
CA VAL A 481 -35.52 3.53 18.76
C VAL A 481 -35.82 2.65 17.57
N ALA A 482 -35.25 1.44 17.56
CA ALA A 482 -35.32 0.49 16.45
C ALA A 482 -36.14 -0.76 16.82
N GLY A 483 -36.91 -1.26 15.85
CA GLY A 483 -37.82 -2.39 16.05
C GLY A 483 -37.14 -3.75 15.92
N LEU A 484 -37.21 -4.55 16.98
CA LEU A 484 -36.69 -5.92 17.06
C LEU A 484 -37.70 -6.98 16.59
N GLY A 485 -38.96 -6.58 16.34
CA GLY A 485 -40.05 -7.53 16.10
C GLY A 485 -40.50 -8.22 17.38
N ARG A 486 -40.94 -9.49 17.28
CA ARG A 486 -41.40 -10.27 18.42
C ARG A 486 -40.25 -10.65 19.35
N GLU A 487 -40.50 -10.59 20.66
CA GLU A 487 -39.58 -11.04 21.70
C GLU A 487 -39.54 -12.59 21.78
N GLY A 488 -38.46 -13.17 22.31
CA GLY A 488 -38.36 -14.62 22.56
C GLY A 488 -38.17 -15.49 21.31
N LEU A 489 -37.69 -14.90 20.22
CA LEU A 489 -37.26 -15.66 19.03
C LEU A 489 -35.90 -16.34 19.28
N GLY A 490 -35.63 -17.40 18.53
CA GLY A 490 -34.36 -18.12 18.53
C GLY A 490 -34.11 -18.77 17.16
N ASP A 491 -33.52 -19.96 17.16
CA ASP A 491 -33.28 -20.72 15.95
C ASP A 491 -34.58 -21.10 15.24
N SER A 492 -34.63 -20.81 13.93
CA SER A 492 -35.75 -21.16 13.07
C SER A 492 -35.30 -22.15 12.02
N GLU A 493 -35.82 -23.38 12.09
CA GLU A 493 -35.57 -24.40 11.06
C GLU A 493 -36.06 -23.93 9.67
N LYS A 494 -37.22 -23.24 9.63
CA LYS A 494 -37.82 -22.75 8.39
C LYS A 494 -36.94 -21.73 7.67
N GLU A 495 -36.28 -20.86 8.43
CA GLU A 495 -35.39 -19.82 7.89
C GLU A 495 -33.93 -20.27 7.86
N SER A 496 -33.61 -21.41 8.49
CA SER A 496 -32.27 -21.94 8.73
C SER A 496 -31.32 -20.89 9.32
N MET A 497 -31.81 -20.13 10.31
CA MET A 497 -31.05 -19.07 10.97
C MET A 497 -31.58 -18.72 12.36
N ASP A 498 -30.74 -18.10 13.17
CA ASP A 498 -31.11 -17.50 14.46
C ASP A 498 -31.84 -16.16 14.22
N LEU A 499 -33.16 -16.16 14.40
CA LEU A 499 -33.99 -14.98 14.16
C LEU A 499 -33.79 -13.87 15.19
N CYS A 500 -33.34 -14.21 16.40
CA CYS A 500 -33.03 -13.22 17.42
C CYS A 500 -31.82 -12.39 17.00
N LYS A 501 -30.70 -13.08 16.69
CA LYS A 501 -29.46 -12.44 16.22
C LYS A 501 -29.69 -11.63 14.95
N GLU A 502 -30.46 -12.16 14.00
CA GLU A 502 -30.75 -11.44 12.77
C GLU A 502 -31.61 -10.18 12.99
N ASN A 503 -32.62 -10.25 13.86
CA ASN A 503 -33.41 -9.06 14.21
C ASN A 503 -32.58 -8.00 14.94
N ILE A 504 -31.61 -8.40 15.76
CA ILE A 504 -30.67 -7.50 16.41
C ILE A 504 -29.80 -6.78 15.36
N ARG A 505 -29.25 -7.50 14.37
CA ARG A 505 -28.49 -6.88 13.27
C ARG A 505 -29.34 -5.85 12.51
N TRP A 506 -30.61 -6.17 12.27
CA TRP A 506 -31.55 -5.27 11.62
C TRP A 506 -31.77 -4.00 12.43
N ALA A 507 -32.12 -4.14 13.72
CA ALA A 507 -32.42 -3.02 14.59
C ALA A 507 -31.19 -2.12 14.78
N ALA A 508 -30.04 -2.71 15.10
CA ALA A 508 -28.78 -1.99 15.28
C ALA A 508 -28.34 -1.27 13.99
N GLY A 509 -28.43 -1.96 12.85
CA GLY A 509 -28.04 -1.41 11.55
C GLY A 509 -28.92 -0.25 11.10
N ILE A 510 -30.24 -0.41 11.18
CA ILE A 510 -31.20 0.62 10.75
C ILE A 510 -31.16 1.83 11.69
N GLY A 511 -31.06 1.60 13.00
CA GLY A 511 -30.90 2.67 13.99
C GLY A 511 -29.61 3.47 13.78
N ALA A 512 -28.48 2.78 13.59
CA ALA A 512 -27.20 3.44 13.34
C ALA A 512 -27.16 4.19 12.00
N ALA A 513 -27.75 3.62 10.95
CA ALA A 513 -27.87 4.28 9.65
C ALA A 513 -28.75 5.55 9.74
N ALA A 514 -29.88 5.49 10.45
CA ALA A 514 -30.76 6.64 10.64
C ALA A 514 -30.05 7.78 11.39
N LEU A 515 -29.29 7.47 12.45
CA LEU A 515 -28.50 8.49 13.16
C LEU A 515 -27.37 9.06 12.28
N GLN A 516 -26.73 8.25 11.45
CA GLN A 516 -25.72 8.74 10.50
C GLN A 516 -26.33 9.71 9.47
N GLU A 517 -27.57 9.47 9.03
CA GLU A 517 -28.30 10.36 8.11
C GLU A 517 -28.63 11.72 8.75
N GLU A 518 -28.84 11.75 10.07
CA GLU A 518 -28.97 12.98 10.86
C GLU A 518 -27.62 13.69 11.15
N GLY A 519 -26.51 13.16 10.62
CA GLY A 519 -25.18 13.75 10.76
C GLY A 519 -24.51 13.46 12.12
N ILE A 520 -24.99 12.47 12.86
CA ILE A 520 -24.35 12.01 14.10
C ILE A 520 -23.09 11.21 13.77
N GLN A 521 -21.98 11.55 14.43
CA GLN A 521 -20.66 10.95 14.16
C GLN A 521 -20.24 9.96 15.25
N GLN A 522 -20.70 10.14 16.49
CA GLN A 522 -20.45 9.21 17.59
C GLN A 522 -21.77 8.55 17.97
N ILE A 523 -21.89 7.25 17.69
CA ILE A 523 -23.12 6.49 17.91
C ILE A 523 -22.84 5.41 18.95
N PHE A 524 -23.65 5.41 20.00
CA PHE A 524 -23.70 4.38 21.01
C PHE A 524 -24.82 3.40 20.66
N VAL A 525 -24.58 2.10 20.85
CA VAL A 525 -25.56 1.05 20.52
C VAL A 525 -25.69 0.12 21.73
N GLU A 526 -26.91 -0.16 22.16
CA GLU A 526 -27.12 -1.17 23.21
C GLU A 526 -26.77 -2.59 22.74
N GLU A 527 -26.46 -3.50 23.67
CA GLU A 527 -26.17 -4.90 23.33
C GLU A 527 -27.41 -5.71 22.90
N PHE A 528 -28.61 -5.19 23.20
CA PHE A 528 -29.86 -5.95 23.12
C PHE A 528 -29.78 -7.22 23.97
N THR A 529 -29.74 -8.39 23.35
CA THR A 529 -29.41 -9.68 24.00
C THR A 529 -28.16 -10.33 23.41
N ASN A 530 -27.50 -9.69 22.43
CA ASN A 530 -26.30 -10.22 21.77
C ASN A 530 -25.44 -9.06 21.20
N ALA A 531 -24.40 -8.68 21.94
CA ALA A 531 -23.54 -7.55 21.59
C ALA A 531 -22.80 -7.76 20.25
N GLU A 532 -22.46 -9.00 19.92
CA GLU A 532 -21.78 -9.34 18.66
C GLU A 532 -22.66 -9.03 17.44
N SER A 533 -23.93 -9.46 17.46
CA SER A 533 -24.90 -9.18 16.40
C SER A 533 -25.23 -7.69 16.30
N ALA A 534 -25.28 -6.99 17.44
CA ALA A 534 -25.52 -5.55 17.48
C ALA A 534 -24.38 -4.78 16.78
N ALA A 535 -23.13 -5.13 17.12
CA ALA A 535 -21.94 -4.58 16.50
C ALA A 535 -21.89 -4.85 15.00
N GLU A 536 -22.18 -6.09 14.57
CA GLU A 536 -22.21 -6.47 13.16
C GLU A 536 -23.19 -5.62 12.36
N GLY A 537 -24.45 -5.55 12.83
CA GLY A 537 -25.51 -4.79 12.16
C GLY A 537 -25.15 -3.31 12.02
N ALA A 538 -24.73 -2.67 13.12
CA ALA A 538 -24.37 -1.26 13.12
C ALA A 538 -23.18 -0.96 12.19
N ALA A 539 -22.09 -1.72 12.29
CA ALA A 539 -20.87 -1.48 11.52
C ALA A 539 -21.03 -1.75 10.02
N LEU A 540 -21.83 -2.75 9.63
CA LEU A 540 -22.14 -3.02 8.22
C LEU A 540 -22.98 -1.89 7.60
N ALA A 541 -23.94 -1.35 8.36
CA ALA A 541 -24.90 -0.35 7.88
C ALA A 541 -24.28 1.05 7.70
N VAL A 542 -23.45 1.49 8.65
CA VAL A 542 -22.82 2.83 8.58
C VAL A 542 -21.69 2.93 7.56
N TRP A 543 -21.20 1.78 7.06
CA TRP A 543 -20.16 1.76 6.04
C TRP A 543 -20.64 2.37 4.71
N LYS A 544 -19.76 3.18 4.11
CA LYS A 544 -19.97 3.81 2.79
C LYS A 544 -18.69 3.73 1.98
N TYR A 545 -18.80 3.31 0.72
CA TYR A 545 -17.70 3.45 -0.24
C TYR A 545 -17.65 4.89 -0.79
N GLN A 546 -16.59 5.63 -0.47
CA GLN A 546 -16.47 7.06 -0.82
C GLN A 546 -15.10 7.45 -1.37
N ALA A 547 -14.23 6.48 -1.66
CA ALA A 547 -12.83 6.71 -2.03
C ALA A 547 -12.65 7.61 -3.27
N HIS A 548 -13.64 7.64 -4.17
CA HIS A 548 -13.64 8.45 -5.39
C HIS A 548 -14.53 9.69 -5.32
N ARG A 549 -15.17 9.96 -4.17
CA ARG A 549 -15.88 11.22 -3.95
C ARG A 549 -14.89 12.33 -3.60
N ARG A 550 -15.15 13.55 -4.07
CA ARG A 550 -14.43 14.76 -3.64
C ARG A 550 -14.47 14.86 -2.12
N LYS A 551 -13.36 15.26 -1.48
CA LYS A 551 -13.22 15.32 -0.02
C LYS A 551 -14.37 16.10 0.66
N GLU A 552 -14.77 17.23 0.08
CA GLU A 552 -15.89 18.07 0.54
C GLU A 552 -17.26 17.37 0.50
N SER A 553 -17.41 16.34 -0.35
CA SER A 553 -18.65 15.57 -0.54
C SER A 553 -18.60 14.20 0.15
N GLN A 554 -17.56 13.92 0.94
CA GLN A 554 -17.46 12.70 1.73
C GLN A 554 -18.21 12.90 3.05
N SER A 555 -19.05 11.92 3.42
CA SER A 555 -19.60 11.84 4.77
C SER A 555 -18.50 11.50 5.77
N PRO A 556 -18.51 12.08 6.99
CA PRO A 556 -17.57 11.76 8.04
C PRO A 556 -17.66 10.28 8.45
N THR A 557 -16.57 9.76 9.02
CA THR A 557 -16.55 8.40 9.56
C THR A 557 -17.33 8.34 10.86
N VAL A 558 -18.18 7.34 11.01
CA VAL A 558 -18.95 7.11 12.24
C VAL A 558 -18.12 6.27 13.20
N LYS A 559 -18.02 6.73 14.44
CA LYS A 559 -17.46 5.96 15.56
C LYS A 559 -18.60 5.25 16.30
N LEU A 560 -18.50 3.93 16.40
CA LEU A 560 -19.46 3.09 17.10
C LEU A 560 -18.92 2.69 18.47
N GLU A 561 -19.75 2.79 19.50
CA GLU A 561 -19.43 2.40 20.88
C GLU A 561 -20.57 1.59 21.50
N LEU A 562 -20.23 0.66 22.40
CA LEU A 562 -21.20 -0.13 23.14
C LEU A 562 -21.80 0.71 24.28
N PHE A 563 -23.12 0.75 24.38
CA PHE A 563 -23.84 1.47 25.44
C PHE A 563 -24.10 0.59 26.66
N GLU A 564 -23.55 0.98 27.81
CA GLU A 564 -23.85 0.44 29.17
C GLU A 564 -23.92 -1.09 29.33
N ALA A 565 -23.24 -1.84 28.46
CA ALA A 565 -23.39 -3.29 28.34
C ALA A 565 -22.18 -4.07 28.86
N GLN A 566 -22.43 -5.35 29.19
CA GLN A 566 -21.46 -6.22 29.86
C GLN A 566 -20.57 -7.00 28.87
N ASP A 567 -21.11 -7.40 27.71
CA ASP A 567 -20.38 -8.22 26.73
C ASP A 567 -19.50 -7.40 25.76
N ARG A 568 -18.42 -6.84 26.29
CA ARG A 568 -17.43 -6.09 25.49
C ARG A 568 -16.67 -6.98 24.50
N GLU A 569 -16.47 -8.25 24.84
CA GLU A 569 -15.74 -9.18 23.98
C GLU A 569 -16.58 -9.56 22.75
N GLY A 570 -17.86 -9.87 22.94
CA GLY A 570 -18.79 -10.08 21.84
C GLY A 570 -18.92 -8.86 20.94
N TRP A 571 -19.06 -7.66 21.52
CA TRP A 571 -19.05 -6.42 20.74
C TRP A 571 -17.77 -6.31 19.87
N GLN A 572 -16.59 -6.53 20.45
CA GLN A 572 -15.33 -6.44 19.71
C GLN A 572 -15.21 -7.51 18.61
N ARG A 573 -15.69 -8.73 18.86
CA ARG A 573 -15.77 -9.78 17.83
C ARG A 573 -16.68 -9.36 16.68
N GLY A 574 -17.84 -8.78 16.98
CA GLY A 574 -18.80 -8.33 15.97
C GLY A 574 -18.29 -7.16 15.13
N ILE A 575 -17.62 -6.18 15.76
CA ILE A 575 -16.91 -5.11 15.06
C ILE A 575 -15.86 -5.70 14.11
N LEU A 576 -15.02 -6.61 14.60
CA LEU A 576 -13.96 -7.23 13.80
C LEU A 576 -14.52 -8.00 12.59
N LYS A 577 -15.58 -8.79 12.78
CA LYS A 577 -16.26 -9.53 11.71
C LYS A 577 -16.84 -8.59 10.65
N ALA A 578 -17.54 -7.53 11.07
CA ALA A 578 -18.10 -6.53 10.16
C ALA A 578 -17.03 -5.71 9.43
N GLU A 579 -15.95 -5.31 10.11
CA GLU A 579 -14.83 -4.61 9.48
C GLU A 579 -14.13 -5.46 8.42
N CYS A 580 -13.94 -6.75 8.68
CA CYS A 580 -13.37 -7.67 7.69
C CYS A 580 -14.32 -7.85 6.50
N GLN A 581 -15.62 -8.01 6.71
CA GLN A 581 -16.58 -8.03 5.60
C GLN A 581 -16.59 -6.70 4.83
N ASN A 582 -16.51 -5.56 5.52
CA ASN A 582 -16.39 -4.23 4.90
C ASN A 582 -15.09 -4.05 4.11
N LEU A 583 -14.02 -4.76 4.48
CA LEU A 583 -12.79 -4.79 3.71
C LEU A 583 -12.97 -5.56 2.39
N ALA A 584 -13.65 -6.71 2.41
CA ALA A 584 -14.03 -7.43 1.19
C ALA A 584 -14.91 -6.53 0.29
N ARG A 585 -15.94 -5.89 0.86
CA ARG A 585 -16.80 -4.91 0.16
C ARG A 585 -15.99 -3.79 -0.48
N LYS A 586 -14.99 -3.25 0.22
CA LYS A 586 -14.14 -2.16 -0.30
C LYS A 586 -13.42 -2.57 -1.57
N TRP A 587 -12.87 -3.78 -1.62
CA TRP A 587 -12.11 -4.22 -2.79
C TRP A 587 -13.02 -4.62 -3.94
N GLU A 588 -14.13 -5.30 -3.66
CA GLU A 588 -15.17 -5.61 -4.66
C GLU A 588 -15.77 -4.34 -5.27
N GLU A 589 -15.96 -3.28 -4.47
CA GLU A 589 -16.53 -2.02 -4.94
C GLU A 589 -15.54 -1.16 -5.73
N THR A 590 -14.24 -1.38 -5.53
CA THR A 590 -13.21 -0.58 -6.20
C THR A 590 -13.22 -0.88 -7.70
N PRO A 591 -13.31 0.15 -8.57
CA PRO A 591 -13.29 -0.04 -10.02
C PRO A 591 -12.07 -0.84 -10.47
N SER A 592 -12.24 -1.74 -11.45
CA SER A 592 -11.19 -2.68 -11.86
C SER A 592 -9.92 -2.02 -12.36
N ASN A 593 -10.02 -0.84 -13.00
CA ASN A 593 -8.85 -0.05 -13.40
C ASN A 593 -8.02 0.48 -12.20
N LEU A 594 -8.58 0.45 -10.99
CA LEU A 594 -7.96 0.81 -9.72
C LEU A 594 -7.80 -0.39 -8.77
N MET A 595 -8.19 -1.58 -9.21
CA MET A 595 -8.08 -2.85 -8.47
C MET A 595 -7.65 -3.97 -9.42
N THR A 596 -6.56 -3.76 -10.15
CA THR A 596 -5.99 -4.77 -11.04
C THR A 596 -5.35 -5.92 -10.25
N PRO A 597 -4.96 -7.05 -10.89
CA PRO A 597 -4.38 -8.21 -10.19
C PRO A 597 -3.21 -7.85 -9.27
N ILE A 598 -2.31 -6.98 -9.72
CA ILE A 598 -1.16 -6.53 -8.94
C ILE A 598 -1.54 -5.62 -7.78
N ILE A 599 -2.56 -4.76 -7.95
CA ILE A 599 -3.04 -3.86 -6.90
C ILE A 599 -3.72 -4.66 -5.80
N LEU A 600 -4.53 -5.66 -6.15
CA LEU A 600 -5.17 -6.54 -5.17
C LEU A 600 -4.14 -7.38 -4.40
N ALA A 601 -3.12 -7.91 -5.09
CA ALA A 601 -2.02 -8.61 -4.44
C ALA A 601 -1.24 -7.71 -3.45
N GLN A 602 -1.00 -6.45 -3.81
CA GLN A 602 -0.39 -5.47 -2.92
C GLN A 602 -1.29 -5.14 -1.72
N ALA A 603 -2.58 -4.95 -1.95
CA ALA A 603 -3.55 -4.72 -0.88
C ALA A 603 -3.61 -5.89 0.12
N ALA A 604 -3.49 -7.13 -0.36
CA ALA A 604 -3.39 -8.31 0.48
C ALA A 604 -2.10 -8.32 1.31
N LEU A 605 -0.95 -8.00 0.69
CA LEU A 605 0.34 -7.87 1.39
C LEU A 605 0.26 -6.87 2.55
N ASP A 606 -0.24 -5.67 2.25
CA ASP A 606 -0.34 -4.56 3.22
C ASP A 606 -1.31 -4.89 4.36
N THR A 607 -2.39 -5.63 4.06
CA THR A 607 -3.40 -6.00 5.04
C THR A 607 -2.95 -7.14 5.96
N LEU A 608 -2.32 -8.17 5.39
CA LEU A 608 -2.15 -9.46 6.06
C LEU A 608 -0.78 -9.66 6.70
N CYS A 609 0.29 -9.09 6.13
CA CYS A 609 1.62 -9.21 6.71
C CYS A 609 1.70 -8.67 8.16
N PRO A 610 1.08 -7.53 8.51
CA PRO A 610 1.06 -7.03 9.90
C PRO A 610 0.36 -7.99 10.88
N CYS A 611 -0.59 -8.79 10.40
CA CYS A 611 -1.31 -9.80 11.20
C CYS A 611 -0.52 -11.11 11.39
N GLY A 612 0.70 -11.21 10.85
CA GLY A 612 1.51 -12.43 10.94
C GLY A 612 1.12 -13.51 9.92
N VAL A 613 0.30 -13.18 8.93
CA VAL A 613 0.02 -14.05 7.78
C VAL A 613 1.16 -13.93 6.77
N THR A 614 1.63 -15.07 6.27
CA THR A 614 2.61 -15.11 5.18
C THR A 614 1.89 -14.92 3.85
N VAL A 615 2.38 -13.97 3.04
CA VAL A 615 1.82 -13.65 1.73
C VAL A 615 2.93 -13.79 0.70
N GLU A 616 2.74 -14.65 -0.29
CA GLU A 616 3.67 -14.87 -1.39
C GLU A 616 2.98 -14.56 -2.73
N VAL A 617 3.60 -13.68 -3.53
CA VAL A 617 3.11 -13.33 -4.87
C VAL A 617 3.93 -14.12 -5.90
N ARG A 618 3.28 -14.98 -6.67
CA ARG A 618 3.88 -15.76 -7.75
C ARG A 618 3.58 -15.11 -9.08
N GLU A 619 4.62 -14.64 -9.75
CA GLU A 619 4.54 -14.00 -11.06
C GLU A 619 4.45 -15.02 -12.20
N LYS A 620 4.17 -14.52 -13.40
CA LYS A 620 4.01 -15.29 -14.64
C LYS A 620 5.10 -16.34 -14.89
N ASP A 621 6.38 -15.99 -14.75
CA ASP A 621 7.50 -16.93 -14.94
C ASP A 621 7.39 -18.15 -14.01
N TRP A 622 6.93 -17.94 -12.77
CA TRP A 622 6.73 -19.03 -11.82
C TRP A 622 5.55 -19.90 -12.27
N LEU A 623 4.43 -19.29 -12.68
CA LEU A 623 3.25 -19.99 -13.19
C LEU A 623 3.58 -20.87 -14.39
N GLU A 624 4.36 -20.35 -15.33
CA GLU A 624 4.85 -21.07 -16.51
C GLU A 624 5.74 -22.26 -16.08
N SER A 625 6.70 -22.02 -15.19
CA SER A 625 7.58 -23.09 -14.66
C SER A 625 6.81 -24.19 -13.93
N LYS A 626 5.66 -23.84 -13.37
CA LYS A 626 4.76 -24.73 -12.64
C LYS A 626 3.64 -25.29 -13.51
N LYS A 627 3.61 -24.99 -14.81
CA LYS A 627 2.60 -25.48 -15.77
C LYS A 627 1.16 -25.12 -15.37
N PHE A 628 0.93 -23.91 -14.90
CA PHE A 628 -0.43 -23.35 -14.71
C PHE A 628 -1.06 -22.97 -16.06
N ASN A 629 -1.09 -23.92 -16.99
CA ASN A 629 -1.41 -23.67 -18.38
C ASN A 629 -2.87 -23.29 -18.62
N ALA A 630 -3.82 -23.86 -17.85
CA ALA A 630 -5.23 -23.52 -17.98
C ALA A 630 -5.47 -22.08 -17.51
N PHE A 631 -4.93 -21.73 -16.33
CA PHE A 631 -4.98 -20.37 -15.80
C PHE A 631 -4.30 -19.35 -16.73
N LEU A 632 -3.05 -19.62 -17.13
CA LEU A 632 -2.30 -18.73 -18.01
C LEU A 632 -2.98 -18.54 -19.36
N SER A 633 -3.64 -19.57 -19.90
CA SER A 633 -4.29 -19.46 -21.21
C SER A 633 -5.53 -18.59 -21.15
N MET A 634 -6.31 -18.69 -20.06
CA MET A 634 -7.46 -17.81 -19.85
C MET A 634 -7.04 -16.34 -19.67
N ALA A 635 -5.96 -16.09 -18.93
CA ALA A 635 -5.49 -14.72 -18.65
C ALA A 635 -4.88 -13.98 -19.85
N LYS A 636 -4.46 -14.68 -20.93
CA LYS A 636 -3.76 -14.09 -22.09
C LYS A 636 -4.58 -13.05 -22.86
N GLY A 637 -5.90 -12.98 -22.64
CA GLY A 637 -6.76 -11.98 -23.25
C GLY A 637 -6.51 -10.54 -22.76
N SER A 638 -5.96 -10.36 -21.56
CA SER A 638 -5.70 -9.04 -20.97
C SER A 638 -4.24 -8.59 -21.12
N CYS A 639 -4.04 -7.27 -21.04
CA CYS A 639 -2.73 -6.63 -20.89
C CYS A 639 -2.25 -6.61 -19.43
N GLU A 640 -3.10 -6.90 -18.45
CA GLU A 640 -2.71 -7.04 -17.03
C GLU A 640 -2.11 -8.42 -16.79
N ASP A 641 -0.91 -8.46 -16.21
CA ASP A 641 -0.20 -9.72 -15.98
C ASP A 641 -0.91 -10.58 -14.91
N PRO A 642 -1.09 -11.90 -15.15
CA PRO A 642 -1.67 -12.80 -14.17
C PRO A 642 -0.69 -13.11 -13.04
N LEU A 643 -1.22 -13.29 -11.83
CA LEU A 643 -0.47 -13.62 -10.63
C LEU A 643 -1.18 -14.75 -9.87
N LEU A 644 -0.44 -15.55 -9.11
CA LEU A 644 -1.01 -16.40 -8.07
C LEU A 644 -0.58 -15.86 -6.70
N LEU A 645 -1.57 -15.52 -5.89
CA LEU A 645 -1.36 -15.09 -4.51
C LEU A 645 -1.51 -16.30 -3.58
N GLU A 646 -0.45 -16.63 -2.83
CA GLU A 646 -0.45 -17.71 -1.84
C GLU A 646 -0.47 -17.09 -0.43
N LEU A 647 -1.48 -17.44 0.37
CA LEU A 647 -1.62 -16.99 1.77
C LEU A 647 -1.41 -18.18 2.71
N SER A 648 -0.72 -17.95 3.83
CA SER A 648 -0.54 -18.98 4.86
C SER A 648 -0.60 -18.38 6.26
N TYR A 649 -1.48 -18.93 7.08
CA TYR A 649 -1.60 -18.65 8.50
C TYR A 649 -1.37 -19.93 9.30
N CYS A 650 -0.46 -19.86 10.27
CA CYS A 650 -0.10 -20.97 11.15
C CYS A 650 -0.49 -20.61 12.58
N GLY A 651 -1.74 -20.95 12.94
CA GLY A 651 -2.30 -20.74 14.28
C GLY A 651 -2.15 -21.95 15.20
N SER A 652 -1.90 -23.14 14.64
CA SER A 652 -1.64 -24.39 15.38
C SER A 652 -0.19 -24.86 15.21
N THR A 653 0.09 -26.13 15.50
CA THR A 653 1.40 -26.74 15.25
C THR A 653 1.68 -26.82 13.74
N PRO A 654 2.93 -26.64 13.27
CA PRO A 654 3.25 -26.73 11.85
C PRO A 654 2.92 -28.08 11.18
N ASP A 655 2.77 -29.14 11.97
CA ASP A 655 2.47 -30.49 11.49
C ASP A 655 0.96 -30.72 11.27
N ASP A 656 0.10 -29.86 11.83
CA ASP A 656 -1.35 -29.96 11.64
C ASP A 656 -1.73 -29.63 10.20
N LYS A 657 -2.52 -30.53 9.60
CA LYS A 657 -2.98 -30.38 8.21
C LYS A 657 -3.84 -29.13 8.06
N PRO A 658 -3.55 -28.24 7.09
CA PRO A 658 -4.29 -27.00 6.94
C PRO A 658 -5.65 -27.21 6.25
N VAL A 659 -6.61 -26.34 6.56
CA VAL A 659 -7.75 -26.09 5.65
C VAL A 659 -7.24 -25.22 4.51
N THR A 660 -7.40 -25.68 3.26
CA THR A 660 -6.91 -24.94 2.08
C THR A 660 -8.06 -24.36 1.29
N PHE A 661 -8.01 -23.05 1.07
CA PHE A 661 -8.98 -22.31 0.29
C PHE A 661 -8.45 -22.01 -1.11
N ILE A 662 -9.34 -21.93 -2.09
CA ILE A 662 -9.04 -21.42 -3.42
C ILE A 662 -10.07 -20.35 -3.76
N GLY A 663 -9.62 -19.13 -4.06
CA GLY A 663 -10.51 -18.00 -4.33
C GLY A 663 -10.47 -17.57 -5.79
N LYS A 664 -11.64 -17.44 -6.43
CA LYS A 664 -11.73 -16.80 -7.75
C LYS A 664 -11.34 -15.33 -7.65
N GLY A 665 -10.36 -14.93 -8.47
CA GLY A 665 -9.74 -13.61 -8.43
C GLY A 665 -9.76 -12.89 -9.76
N VAL A 666 -10.90 -12.87 -10.45
CA VAL A 666 -11.05 -12.18 -11.72
C VAL A 666 -11.36 -10.70 -11.45
N THR A 667 -10.39 -9.81 -11.64
CA THR A 667 -10.55 -8.39 -11.27
C THR A 667 -11.47 -7.63 -12.19
N PHE A 668 -11.70 -8.14 -13.40
CA PHE A 668 -12.78 -7.76 -14.28
C PHE A 668 -13.10 -8.89 -15.24
N ASP A 669 -14.39 -9.16 -15.44
CA ASP A 669 -14.87 -10.20 -16.34
C ASP A 669 -15.77 -9.62 -17.44
N SER A 670 -15.23 -9.52 -18.65
CA SER A 670 -16.00 -9.17 -19.84
C SER A 670 -16.65 -10.39 -20.51
N GLY A 671 -16.33 -11.59 -20.06
CA GLY A 671 -16.65 -12.88 -20.70
C GLY A 671 -15.68 -13.32 -21.80
N GLY A 672 -14.60 -12.57 -22.03
CA GLY A 672 -13.68 -12.84 -23.13
C GLY A 672 -14.41 -12.80 -24.47
N THR A 673 -14.11 -13.75 -25.38
CA THR A 673 -14.74 -13.81 -26.70
C THR A 673 -16.25 -14.11 -26.67
N CYS A 674 -16.72 -14.81 -25.63
CA CYS A 674 -18.14 -14.96 -25.30
C CYS A 674 -18.60 -13.73 -24.50
N LEU A 675 -18.60 -12.57 -25.16
CA LEU A 675 -18.80 -11.28 -24.52
C LEU A 675 -20.13 -11.19 -23.76
N LYS A 676 -20.07 -10.74 -22.51
CA LYS A 676 -21.27 -10.42 -21.72
C LYS A 676 -22.04 -9.25 -22.32
N ASN A 677 -23.33 -9.18 -22.00
CA ASN A 677 -24.14 -8.02 -22.33
C ASN A 677 -23.60 -6.75 -21.66
N CYS A 678 -23.65 -5.61 -22.37
CA CYS A 678 -23.20 -4.31 -21.86
C CYS A 678 -23.99 -3.85 -20.62
N GLU A 679 -25.30 -4.10 -20.62
CA GLU A 679 -26.16 -3.76 -19.48
C GLU A 679 -25.77 -4.55 -18.24
N GLY A 680 -25.42 -3.84 -17.16
CA GLY A 680 -25.00 -4.44 -15.90
C GLY A 680 -23.56 -4.94 -15.87
N MET A 681 -22.79 -4.86 -16.96
CA MET A 681 -21.41 -5.38 -17.03
C MET A 681 -20.49 -4.77 -15.96
N SER A 682 -20.76 -3.53 -15.52
CA SER A 682 -19.97 -2.87 -14.48
C SER A 682 -19.96 -3.63 -13.15
N GLU A 683 -20.96 -4.47 -12.87
CA GLU A 683 -21.01 -5.36 -11.70
C GLU A 683 -19.83 -6.33 -11.64
N TYR A 684 -19.29 -6.76 -12.79
CA TYR A 684 -18.21 -7.75 -12.85
C TYR A 684 -16.84 -7.20 -12.44
N ARG A 685 -16.76 -5.95 -11.95
CA ARG A 685 -15.65 -5.51 -11.09
C ARG A 685 -15.56 -6.31 -9.78
N GLY A 686 -16.70 -6.82 -9.31
CA GLY A 686 -16.81 -7.65 -8.12
C GLY A 686 -16.53 -9.14 -8.38
N ASP A 687 -16.13 -9.52 -9.59
CA ASP A 687 -15.91 -10.93 -9.94
C ASP A 687 -14.63 -11.55 -9.30
N MET A 688 -13.95 -10.72 -8.50
CA MET A 688 -12.87 -11.07 -7.57
C MET A 688 -13.36 -11.23 -6.12
N ALA A 689 -14.68 -11.30 -5.87
CA ALA A 689 -15.24 -11.44 -4.52
C ALA A 689 -14.71 -12.68 -3.78
N GLY A 690 -14.44 -13.79 -4.49
CA GLY A 690 -13.80 -14.96 -3.91
C GLY A 690 -12.44 -14.65 -3.31
N ALA A 691 -11.60 -13.89 -4.02
CA ALA A 691 -10.33 -13.38 -3.52
C ALA A 691 -10.51 -12.41 -2.35
N ALA A 692 -11.42 -11.44 -2.48
CA ALA A 692 -11.67 -10.41 -1.46
C ALA A 692 -12.10 -11.01 -0.13
N VAL A 693 -13.05 -11.94 -0.17
CA VAL A 693 -13.58 -12.69 0.98
C VAL A 693 -12.47 -13.50 1.65
N LEU A 694 -11.61 -14.19 0.89
CA LEU A 694 -10.51 -14.96 1.49
C LEU A 694 -9.45 -14.06 2.14
N ILE A 695 -9.09 -12.94 1.54
CA ILE A 695 -8.15 -12.00 2.16
C ILE A 695 -8.76 -11.44 3.46
N ALA A 696 -10.04 -11.08 3.45
CA ALA A 696 -10.75 -10.63 4.65
C ALA A 696 -10.86 -11.72 5.74
N LEU A 697 -11.13 -12.97 5.34
CA LEU A 697 -11.17 -14.14 6.23
C LEU A 697 -9.82 -14.32 6.96
N PHE A 698 -8.70 -14.27 6.22
CA PHE A 698 -7.37 -14.40 6.80
C PHE A 698 -7.07 -13.30 7.81
N ARG A 699 -7.50 -12.05 7.53
CA ARG A 699 -7.40 -10.95 8.50
C ARG A 699 -8.19 -11.28 9.76
N CYS A 700 -9.44 -11.72 9.62
CA CYS A 700 -10.31 -12.01 10.75
C CYS A 700 -9.75 -13.15 11.64
N VAL A 701 -9.37 -14.27 11.02
CA VAL A 701 -8.79 -15.44 11.69
C VAL A 701 -7.50 -15.08 12.42
N ALA A 702 -6.60 -14.33 11.78
CA ALA A 702 -5.35 -13.92 12.38
C ALA A 702 -5.55 -12.91 13.52
N SER A 703 -6.49 -11.98 13.38
CA SER A 703 -6.86 -11.02 14.43
C SER A 703 -7.51 -11.68 15.64
N MET A 704 -8.28 -12.76 15.43
CA MET A 704 -8.86 -13.58 16.51
C MET A 704 -7.85 -14.59 17.11
N ALA A 705 -6.68 -14.74 16.48
CA ALA A 705 -5.65 -15.71 16.86
C ALA A 705 -6.19 -17.16 16.98
N LEU A 706 -7.02 -17.58 16.02
CA LEU A 706 -7.63 -18.92 16.08
C LEU A 706 -6.55 -20.02 15.99
N PRO A 707 -6.64 -21.09 16.81
CA PRO A 707 -5.65 -22.16 16.84
C PRO A 707 -5.82 -23.15 15.67
N ILE A 708 -5.73 -22.66 14.44
CA ILE A 708 -5.91 -23.47 13.21
C ILE A 708 -4.93 -23.07 12.12
N ASN A 709 -4.52 -24.04 11.31
CA ASN A 709 -3.71 -23.78 10.11
C ASN A 709 -4.63 -23.59 8.90
N ILE A 710 -4.49 -22.46 8.21
CA ILE A 710 -5.20 -22.21 6.96
C ILE A 710 -4.25 -21.73 5.86
N ARG A 711 -4.55 -22.12 4.62
CA ARG A 711 -3.84 -21.69 3.40
C ARG A 711 -4.83 -21.22 2.35
N ALA A 712 -4.43 -20.30 1.49
CA ALA A 712 -5.22 -19.92 0.33
C ALA A 712 -4.37 -19.83 -0.93
N LEU A 713 -4.94 -20.23 -2.05
CA LEU A 713 -4.40 -20.06 -3.40
C LEU A 713 -5.38 -19.22 -4.20
N ILE A 714 -4.96 -18.04 -4.64
CA ILE A 714 -5.86 -17.08 -5.30
C ILE A 714 -5.25 -16.74 -6.67
N PRO A 715 -5.69 -17.39 -7.76
CA PRO A 715 -5.34 -16.97 -9.11
C PRO A 715 -6.00 -15.62 -9.42
N LEU A 716 -5.18 -14.64 -9.78
CA LEU A 716 -5.55 -13.26 -10.07
C LEU A 716 -5.30 -12.92 -11.55
N CYS A 717 -6.35 -12.54 -12.28
CA CYS A 717 -6.25 -12.09 -13.67
C CYS A 717 -7.47 -11.22 -14.05
N GLU A 718 -7.49 -10.72 -15.28
CA GLU A 718 -8.73 -10.24 -15.92
C GLU A 718 -9.16 -11.24 -17.00
N ASN A 719 -10.45 -11.30 -17.28
CA ASN A 719 -11.00 -12.00 -18.45
C ASN A 719 -11.47 -10.96 -19.47
N MET A 720 -10.67 -10.78 -20.51
CA MET A 720 -10.82 -9.69 -21.48
C MET A 720 -10.84 -10.20 -22.91
N ILE A 721 -11.53 -9.46 -23.80
CA ILE A 721 -11.33 -9.61 -25.23
C ILE A 721 -9.96 -9.06 -25.62
N GLY A 722 -9.17 -9.85 -26.32
CA GLY A 722 -7.89 -9.45 -26.89
C GLY A 722 -7.49 -10.37 -28.03
N GLY A 723 -6.48 -9.97 -28.82
CA GLY A 723 -6.00 -10.78 -29.96
C GLY A 723 -5.40 -12.13 -29.55
N MET A 724 -5.13 -12.33 -28.26
CA MET A 724 -4.62 -13.57 -27.65
C MET A 724 -5.62 -14.24 -26.71
N ALA A 725 -6.86 -13.76 -26.66
CA ALA A 725 -7.92 -14.39 -25.88
C ALA A 725 -8.23 -15.79 -26.40
N LEU A 726 -8.67 -16.68 -25.51
CA LEU A 726 -9.19 -17.98 -25.91
C LEU A 726 -10.41 -17.83 -26.80
N ARG A 727 -10.62 -18.84 -27.64
CA ARG A 727 -11.77 -18.93 -28.54
C ARG A 727 -12.63 -20.13 -28.12
N PRO A 728 -13.95 -20.06 -28.33
CA PRO A 728 -14.81 -21.23 -28.22
C PRO A 728 -14.27 -22.40 -29.02
N GLY A 729 -14.10 -23.55 -28.36
CA GLY A 729 -13.55 -24.78 -28.92
C GLY A 729 -12.04 -24.97 -28.71
N ASP A 730 -11.31 -23.99 -28.17
CA ASP A 730 -9.90 -24.19 -27.82
C ASP A 730 -9.76 -25.28 -26.73
N VAL A 731 -8.73 -26.13 -26.86
CA VAL A 731 -8.44 -27.20 -25.89
C VAL A 731 -7.17 -26.85 -25.12
N LEU A 732 -7.26 -26.93 -23.80
CA LEU A 732 -6.19 -26.66 -22.85
C LEU A 732 -5.74 -27.95 -22.17
N THR A 733 -4.50 -27.99 -21.70
CA THR A 733 -4.02 -29.07 -20.82
C THR A 733 -3.76 -28.50 -19.44
N ALA A 734 -4.55 -28.92 -18.45
CA ALA A 734 -4.39 -28.52 -17.05
C ALA A 734 -3.11 -29.12 -16.44
N ARG A 735 -2.71 -28.63 -15.26
CA ARG A 735 -1.51 -29.06 -14.53
C ARG A 735 -1.45 -30.57 -14.28
N ASN A 736 -2.58 -31.22 -14.01
CA ASN A 736 -2.68 -32.67 -13.80
C ASN A 736 -2.65 -33.50 -15.09
N GLY A 737 -2.53 -32.86 -16.26
CA GLY A 737 -2.50 -33.50 -17.57
C GLY A 737 -3.87 -33.69 -18.23
N LYS A 738 -4.98 -33.41 -17.54
CA LYS A 738 -6.32 -33.48 -18.14
C LYS A 738 -6.49 -32.40 -19.20
N SER A 739 -7.11 -32.78 -20.31
CA SER A 739 -7.55 -31.89 -21.37
C SER A 739 -8.88 -31.22 -21.02
N VAL A 740 -8.99 -29.92 -21.29
CA VAL A 740 -10.17 -29.09 -21.03
C VAL A 740 -10.59 -28.41 -22.32
N VAL A 741 -11.78 -28.72 -22.83
CA VAL A 741 -12.40 -27.96 -23.93
C VAL A 741 -13.05 -26.71 -23.35
N VAL A 742 -12.73 -25.55 -23.91
CA VAL A 742 -13.32 -24.26 -23.56
C VAL A 742 -14.34 -23.88 -24.63
N GLU A 743 -15.61 -24.25 -24.44
CA GLU A 743 -16.71 -23.87 -25.35
C GLU A 743 -17.27 -22.48 -25.03
N ASP A 744 -17.23 -22.08 -23.77
CA ASP A 744 -17.71 -20.77 -23.34
C ASP A 744 -16.63 -20.05 -22.52
N THR A 745 -16.06 -18.97 -23.08
CA THR A 745 -15.01 -18.19 -22.39
C THR A 745 -15.56 -17.32 -21.26
N ASP A 746 -16.87 -17.24 -21.08
CA ASP A 746 -17.55 -16.64 -19.91
C ASP A 746 -17.70 -17.63 -18.74
N ASN A 747 -17.35 -18.89 -18.96
CA ASN A 747 -17.15 -19.90 -17.93
C ASN A 747 -15.67 -20.01 -17.56
N GLU A 748 -15.00 -18.86 -17.43
CA GLU A 748 -13.58 -18.70 -17.12
C GLU A 748 -13.25 -19.08 -15.68
N GLY A 749 -14.15 -18.76 -14.76
CA GLY A 749 -13.92 -18.88 -13.32
C GLY A 749 -13.60 -20.32 -12.93
N ARG A 750 -14.26 -21.29 -13.55
CA ARG A 750 -13.99 -22.71 -13.27
C ARG A 750 -12.65 -23.16 -13.86
N VAL A 751 -12.24 -22.60 -15.00
CA VAL A 751 -10.98 -22.92 -15.69
C VAL A 751 -9.78 -22.34 -14.95
N ILE A 752 -9.83 -21.10 -14.45
CA ILE A 752 -8.68 -20.50 -13.74
C ILE A 752 -8.36 -21.18 -12.41
N LEU A 753 -9.35 -21.85 -11.79
CA LEU A 753 -9.19 -22.48 -10.48
C LEU A 753 -8.53 -23.86 -10.55
N VAL A 754 -8.57 -24.55 -11.69
CA VAL A 754 -8.16 -25.98 -11.77
C VAL A 754 -6.68 -26.19 -11.46
N ASP A 755 -5.80 -25.31 -11.94
CA ASP A 755 -4.37 -25.44 -11.71
C ASP A 755 -4.02 -25.15 -10.23
N ALA A 756 -4.74 -24.22 -9.60
CA ALA A 756 -4.63 -23.94 -8.17
C ALA A 756 -5.15 -25.12 -7.32
N LEU A 757 -6.28 -25.73 -7.71
CA LEU A 757 -6.80 -26.95 -7.07
C LEU A 757 -5.80 -28.10 -7.14
N ASN A 758 -5.21 -28.34 -8.32
CA ASN A 758 -4.19 -29.36 -8.47
C ASN A 758 -2.93 -29.05 -7.62
N HIS A 759 -2.53 -27.78 -7.56
CA HIS A 759 -1.38 -27.35 -6.76
C HIS A 759 -1.62 -27.50 -5.25
N ALA A 760 -2.87 -27.33 -4.78
CA ALA A 760 -3.23 -27.46 -3.36
C ALA A 760 -2.81 -28.80 -2.73
N ASN A 761 -2.73 -29.88 -3.52
CA ASN A 761 -2.32 -31.20 -3.04
C ASN A 761 -0.92 -31.21 -2.38
N MET A 762 -0.03 -30.29 -2.75
CA MET A 762 1.31 -30.21 -2.15
C MET A 762 1.29 -29.84 -0.66
N TYR A 763 0.19 -29.28 -0.18
CA TYR A 763 0.03 -28.85 1.22
C TYR A 763 -0.63 -29.91 2.10
N MET A 764 -0.94 -31.08 1.56
CA MET A 764 -1.61 -32.18 2.28
C MET A 764 -2.80 -31.70 3.13
N PRO A 765 -3.76 -30.97 2.54
CA PRO A 765 -4.85 -30.36 3.29
C PRO A 765 -5.73 -31.40 3.99
N CYS A 766 -6.37 -31.02 5.09
CA CYS A 766 -7.46 -31.82 5.66
C CYS A 766 -8.75 -31.65 4.86
N MET A 767 -8.95 -30.47 4.26
CA MET A 767 -10.09 -30.12 3.43
C MET A 767 -9.68 -29.03 2.42
N VAL A 768 -10.33 -29.06 1.25
CA VAL A 768 -10.21 -28.02 0.22
C VAL A 768 -11.55 -27.34 -0.01
N MET A 769 -11.57 -26.00 0.01
CA MET A 769 -12.76 -25.20 -0.24
C MET A 769 -12.53 -24.15 -1.32
N THR A 770 -13.36 -24.15 -2.35
CA THR A 770 -13.35 -23.09 -3.39
C THR A 770 -14.43 -22.05 -3.10
N ILE A 771 -14.09 -20.76 -3.19
CA ILE A 771 -15.02 -19.63 -3.05
C ILE A 771 -14.99 -18.82 -4.35
N ALA A 772 -16.11 -18.74 -5.06
CA ALA A 772 -16.13 -18.10 -6.37
C ALA A 772 -17.49 -17.49 -6.73
N THR A 773 -17.46 -16.34 -7.40
CA THR A 773 -18.58 -15.85 -8.22
C THR A 773 -18.60 -16.67 -9.51
N LEU A 774 -19.06 -17.92 -9.44
CA LEU A 774 -18.86 -18.90 -10.51
C LEU A 774 -19.98 -18.91 -11.55
N THR A 775 -21.25 -18.99 -11.14
CA THR A 775 -22.35 -19.23 -12.08
C THR A 775 -23.52 -18.27 -11.90
N PRO A 776 -24.06 -17.70 -13.00
CA PRO A 776 -25.28 -16.91 -12.93
C PRO A 776 -26.51 -17.75 -12.51
N GLY A 777 -26.43 -19.08 -12.64
CA GLY A 777 -27.47 -20.01 -12.22
C GLY A 777 -27.79 -19.96 -10.73
N ILE A 778 -26.78 -19.77 -9.86
CA ILE A 778 -27.01 -19.62 -8.41
C ILE A 778 -27.82 -18.37 -8.11
N ARG A 779 -27.52 -17.26 -8.78
CA ARG A 779 -28.30 -16.03 -8.66
C ARG A 779 -29.75 -16.23 -9.10
N LYS A 780 -29.98 -16.96 -10.20
CA LYS A 780 -31.34 -17.29 -10.66
C LYS A 780 -32.09 -18.19 -9.66
N ALA A 781 -31.39 -19.11 -9.00
CA ALA A 781 -31.99 -20.06 -8.06
C ALA A 781 -32.29 -19.43 -6.69
N LEU A 782 -31.34 -18.67 -6.12
CA LEU A 782 -31.41 -18.20 -4.72
C LEU A 782 -31.42 -16.68 -4.57
N GLY A 783 -31.20 -15.92 -5.65
CA GLY A 783 -30.96 -14.48 -5.56
C GLY A 783 -29.79 -14.17 -4.62
N GLY A 784 -29.97 -13.16 -3.77
CA GLY A 784 -29.05 -12.85 -2.67
C GLY A 784 -29.38 -13.56 -1.35
N GLY A 785 -30.30 -14.53 -1.35
CA GLY A 785 -30.82 -15.18 -0.14
C GLY A 785 -29.77 -15.98 0.62
N ALA A 786 -28.98 -16.80 -0.08
CA ALA A 786 -27.93 -17.64 0.47
C ALA A 786 -26.83 -17.92 -0.57
N SER A 787 -25.62 -18.28 -0.12
CA SER A 787 -24.57 -18.82 -0.99
C SER A 787 -24.83 -20.29 -1.34
N GLY A 788 -24.60 -20.69 -2.59
CA GLY A 788 -24.77 -22.09 -3.02
C GLY A 788 -23.58 -22.94 -2.62
N VAL A 789 -23.82 -24.08 -1.94
CA VAL A 789 -22.75 -24.96 -1.43
C VAL A 789 -22.89 -26.36 -1.99
N PHE A 790 -21.79 -26.89 -2.51
CA PHE A 790 -21.61 -28.26 -2.93
C PHE A 790 -20.55 -28.88 -2.03
N SER A 791 -20.86 -30.00 -1.39
CA SER A 791 -19.94 -30.64 -0.44
C SER A 791 -19.94 -32.15 -0.63
N THR A 792 -18.75 -32.74 -0.68
CA THR A 792 -18.56 -34.20 -0.64
C THR A 792 -18.76 -34.78 0.76
N SER A 793 -18.88 -33.94 1.79
CA SER A 793 -18.98 -34.34 3.20
C SER A 793 -20.19 -33.71 3.88
N ASP A 794 -21.04 -34.57 4.44
CA ASP A 794 -22.22 -34.15 5.20
C ASP A 794 -21.86 -33.48 6.54
N ALA A 795 -20.72 -33.87 7.14
CA ALA A 795 -20.25 -33.25 8.38
C ALA A 795 -19.87 -31.78 8.15
N ILE A 796 -19.10 -31.51 7.10
CA ILE A 796 -18.66 -30.15 6.76
C ILE A 796 -19.86 -29.28 6.38
N TRP A 797 -20.81 -29.84 5.62
CA TRP A 797 -22.05 -29.16 5.29
C TRP A 797 -22.82 -28.72 6.55
N ARG A 798 -22.97 -29.61 7.55
CA ARG A 798 -23.70 -29.28 8.78
C ARG A 798 -23.05 -28.13 9.55
N GLU A 799 -21.73 -28.13 9.70
CA GLU A 799 -21.01 -27.04 10.37
C GLU A 799 -21.12 -25.73 9.58
N LEU A 800 -20.97 -25.77 8.25
CA LEU A 800 -21.18 -24.57 7.41
C LEU A 800 -22.60 -24.03 7.51
N ASN A 801 -23.61 -24.90 7.51
CA ASN A 801 -25.00 -24.52 7.65
C ASN A 801 -25.28 -23.88 9.02
N ARG A 802 -24.71 -24.44 10.10
CA ARG A 802 -24.79 -23.87 11.44
C ARG A 802 -24.12 -22.50 11.50
N ALA A 803 -22.90 -22.37 10.98
CA ALA A 803 -22.20 -21.09 10.88
C ALA A 803 -23.01 -20.04 10.11
N GLY A 804 -23.64 -20.42 8.98
CA GLY A 804 -24.50 -19.53 8.20
C GLY A 804 -25.76 -19.11 8.95
N GLY A 805 -26.33 -20.01 9.77
CA GLY A 805 -27.47 -19.71 10.61
C GLY A 805 -27.15 -18.75 11.76
N GLU A 806 -25.99 -18.90 12.39
CA GLU A 806 -25.52 -18.03 13.49
C GLU A 806 -25.18 -16.61 13.02
N THR A 807 -24.54 -16.48 11.85
CA THR A 807 -24.16 -15.18 11.27
C THR A 807 -25.30 -14.52 10.52
N GLY A 808 -26.36 -15.27 10.20
CA GLY A 808 -27.42 -14.83 9.29
C GLY A 808 -27.00 -14.74 7.82
N ASP A 809 -25.72 -15.00 7.50
CA ASP A 809 -25.22 -15.05 6.12
C ASP A 809 -25.31 -16.50 5.60
N ARG A 810 -26.53 -16.84 5.21
CA ARG A 810 -26.98 -18.21 4.94
C ARG A 810 -26.23 -18.88 3.81
N VAL A 811 -26.14 -20.20 3.94
CA VAL A 811 -25.68 -21.12 2.89
C VAL A 811 -26.79 -22.11 2.56
N TRP A 812 -26.81 -22.63 1.34
CA TRP A 812 -27.79 -23.62 0.91
C TRP A 812 -27.14 -24.73 0.10
N ARG A 813 -27.47 -25.99 0.41
CA ARG A 813 -26.85 -27.14 -0.24
C ARG A 813 -27.46 -27.41 -1.60
N PHE A 814 -26.59 -27.55 -2.60
CA PHE A 814 -26.94 -28.02 -3.93
C PHE A 814 -26.53 -29.49 -4.13
N PRO A 815 -27.20 -30.21 -5.05
CA PRO A 815 -26.87 -31.59 -5.35
C PRO A 815 -25.48 -31.71 -5.99
N PHE A 816 -24.66 -32.61 -5.48
CA PHE A 816 -23.31 -32.90 -5.98
C PHE A 816 -23.22 -34.33 -6.53
N TRP A 817 -24.09 -34.64 -7.49
CA TRP A 817 -24.29 -36.00 -8.00
C TRP A 817 -23.34 -36.33 -9.15
N LYS A 818 -22.96 -37.62 -9.27
CA LYS A 818 -22.19 -38.15 -10.41
C LYS A 818 -22.84 -37.91 -11.76
N TYR A 819 -24.17 -37.76 -11.79
CA TYR A 819 -24.91 -37.34 -12.98
C TYR A 819 -24.29 -36.10 -13.64
N PHE A 820 -24.01 -35.05 -12.85
CA PHE A 820 -23.40 -33.83 -13.38
C PHE A 820 -21.92 -34.01 -13.74
N THR A 821 -21.20 -34.90 -13.05
CA THR A 821 -19.84 -35.28 -13.43
C THR A 821 -19.81 -35.91 -14.81
N HIS A 822 -20.66 -36.90 -15.08
CA HIS A 822 -20.76 -37.53 -16.40
C HIS A 822 -21.08 -36.49 -17.49
N LEU A 823 -21.97 -35.53 -17.22
CA LEU A 823 -22.28 -34.47 -18.18
C LEU A 823 -21.09 -33.56 -18.53
N VAL A 824 -20.07 -33.45 -17.68
CA VAL A 824 -18.85 -32.67 -18.01
C VAL A 824 -17.69 -33.53 -18.50
N THR A 825 -17.74 -34.87 -18.33
CA THR A 825 -16.66 -35.80 -18.70
C THR A 825 -16.96 -36.71 -19.89
N ASP A 826 -18.22 -36.94 -20.25
CA ASP A 826 -18.63 -37.88 -21.30
C ASP A 826 -18.46 -37.27 -22.71
N TYR A 827 -17.24 -36.86 -23.03
CA TYR A 827 -16.82 -36.31 -24.31
C TYR A 827 -15.83 -37.26 -24.98
N TYR A 828 -15.91 -37.39 -26.31
CA TYR A 828 -15.02 -38.27 -27.06
C TYR A 828 -13.61 -37.69 -27.26
N ASP A 829 -13.51 -36.36 -27.45
CA ASP A 829 -12.28 -35.69 -27.90
C ASP A 829 -11.48 -35.01 -26.76
N ALA A 830 -11.97 -35.04 -25.52
CA ALA A 830 -11.30 -34.45 -24.36
C ALA A 830 -11.79 -35.03 -23.02
N ASP A 831 -11.01 -34.81 -21.95
CA ASP A 831 -11.31 -35.35 -20.62
C ASP A 831 -12.43 -34.59 -19.90
N VAL A 832 -12.50 -33.26 -20.07
CA VAL A 832 -13.49 -32.41 -19.42
C VAL A 832 -13.91 -31.24 -20.34
N ASN A 833 -15.17 -30.85 -20.30
CA ASN A 833 -15.71 -29.68 -21.00
C ASN A 833 -16.17 -28.61 -19.99
N ASN A 834 -15.86 -27.33 -20.25
CA ASN A 834 -16.16 -26.25 -19.31
C ASN A 834 -17.64 -25.79 -19.29
N VAL A 835 -18.47 -26.24 -20.22
CA VAL A 835 -19.93 -26.01 -20.23
C VAL A 835 -20.66 -27.24 -19.69
N GLY A 836 -20.38 -28.42 -20.25
CA GLY A 836 -21.10 -29.67 -19.99
C GLY A 836 -22.26 -29.92 -20.96
N LEU A 837 -22.78 -31.15 -20.95
CA LEU A 837 -23.87 -31.61 -21.82
C LEU A 837 -25.26 -31.27 -21.26
N GLY A 838 -26.19 -30.96 -22.16
CA GLY A 838 -27.62 -30.82 -21.87
C GLY A 838 -28.06 -29.44 -21.38
N ASP A 839 -29.37 -29.23 -21.34
CA ASP A 839 -29.98 -27.97 -20.95
C ASP A 839 -30.24 -27.92 -19.44
N GLY A 840 -29.52 -27.05 -18.73
CA GLY A 840 -29.76 -26.74 -17.32
C GLY A 840 -28.72 -27.31 -16.34
N GLY A 841 -28.96 -27.10 -15.04
CA GLY A 841 -28.03 -27.56 -14.00
C GLY A 841 -26.70 -26.80 -13.94
N GLY A 842 -26.59 -25.61 -14.55
CA GLY A 842 -25.34 -24.82 -14.65
C GLY A 842 -24.50 -24.73 -13.37
N PRO A 843 -25.08 -24.44 -12.19
CA PRO A 843 -24.34 -24.47 -10.92
C PRO A 843 -23.72 -25.84 -10.61
N CYS A 844 -24.48 -26.92 -10.80
CA CYS A 844 -24.03 -28.27 -10.56
C CYS A 844 -22.97 -28.72 -11.57
N LEU A 845 -23.08 -28.31 -12.83
CA LEU A 845 -22.07 -28.54 -13.87
C LEU A 845 -20.76 -27.82 -13.54
N GLY A 846 -20.83 -26.56 -13.07
CA GLY A 846 -19.65 -25.81 -12.61
C GLY A 846 -18.97 -26.48 -11.42
N ALA A 847 -19.74 -26.93 -10.42
CA ALA A 847 -19.21 -27.66 -9.27
C ALA A 847 -18.61 -29.02 -9.66
N ALA A 848 -19.28 -29.77 -10.54
CA ALA A 848 -18.81 -31.05 -11.07
C ALA A 848 -17.51 -30.89 -11.87
N PHE A 849 -17.40 -29.84 -12.67
CA PHE A 849 -16.16 -29.49 -13.37
C PHE A 849 -15.00 -29.30 -12.38
N LEU A 850 -15.21 -28.53 -11.31
CA LEU A 850 -14.16 -28.29 -10.30
C LEU A 850 -13.76 -29.58 -9.55
N LEU A 851 -14.72 -30.49 -9.29
CA LEU A 851 -14.48 -31.76 -8.62
C LEU A 851 -13.43 -32.60 -9.35
N GLU A 852 -13.41 -32.56 -10.68
CA GLU A 852 -12.45 -33.31 -11.51
C GLU A 852 -10.99 -32.90 -11.31
N PHE A 853 -10.75 -31.75 -10.70
CA PHE A 853 -9.41 -31.19 -10.42
C PHE A 853 -9.11 -31.08 -8.93
N ALA A 854 -10.09 -31.35 -8.06
CA ALA A 854 -9.92 -31.29 -6.62
C ALA A 854 -8.97 -32.40 -6.12
N PRO A 855 -8.16 -32.13 -5.08
CA PRO A 855 -7.41 -33.18 -4.39
C PRO A 855 -8.32 -34.28 -3.82
N LYS A 856 -7.76 -35.47 -3.57
CA LYS A 856 -8.47 -36.61 -2.96
C LYS A 856 -8.65 -36.42 -1.44
N THR A 857 -9.32 -35.33 -1.05
CA THR A 857 -9.67 -34.95 0.33
C THR A 857 -11.11 -34.46 0.33
N ASP A 858 -11.66 -34.14 1.50
CA ASP A 858 -12.96 -33.48 1.56
C ASP A 858 -12.94 -32.17 0.75
N PHE A 859 -13.93 -32.03 -0.14
CA PHE A 859 -14.02 -30.91 -1.07
C PHE A 859 -15.34 -30.18 -0.93
N VAL A 860 -15.25 -28.85 -0.85
CA VAL A 860 -16.38 -27.94 -0.85
C VAL A 860 -16.23 -26.91 -1.96
N HIS A 861 -17.30 -26.68 -2.69
CA HIS A 861 -17.42 -25.53 -3.57
C HIS A 861 -18.54 -24.62 -3.07
N MET A 862 -18.22 -23.35 -2.87
CA MET A 862 -19.16 -22.30 -2.51
C MET A 862 -19.25 -21.29 -3.66
N ASP A 863 -20.38 -21.31 -4.35
CA ASP A 863 -20.71 -20.33 -5.38
C ASP A 863 -21.45 -19.15 -4.73
N ILE A 864 -20.79 -18.00 -4.76
CA ILE A 864 -21.22 -16.77 -4.11
C ILE A 864 -21.76 -15.75 -5.12
N THR A 865 -22.03 -16.12 -6.38
CA THR A 865 -22.51 -15.19 -7.42
C THR A 865 -23.79 -14.45 -7.04
N GLY A 866 -24.68 -15.14 -6.31
CA GLY A 866 -25.92 -14.56 -5.81
C GLY A 866 -25.73 -13.65 -4.60
N SER A 867 -24.92 -14.09 -3.63
CA SER A 867 -24.77 -13.43 -2.34
C SER A 867 -23.67 -12.38 -2.27
N GLY A 868 -22.57 -12.56 -3.02
CA GLY A 868 -21.32 -11.82 -2.91
C GLY A 868 -21.26 -10.53 -3.72
N LEU A 869 -21.98 -10.45 -4.84
CA LEU A 869 -22.00 -9.27 -5.72
C LEU A 869 -22.96 -8.18 -5.20
N ILE A 870 -23.73 -7.51 -6.07
CA ILE A 870 -24.52 -6.32 -5.68
C ILE A 870 -25.67 -6.69 -4.74
N SER A 871 -25.76 -5.99 -3.61
CA SER A 871 -26.88 -6.07 -2.67
C SER A 871 -28.18 -5.54 -3.28
N SER A 872 -29.25 -6.32 -3.18
CA SER A 872 -30.62 -5.85 -3.48
C SER A 872 -31.22 -5.01 -2.35
N GLY A 873 -30.62 -5.02 -1.15
CA GLY A 873 -31.15 -4.46 0.09
C GLY A 873 -32.28 -5.28 0.72
N LEU A 874 -32.74 -6.35 0.07
CA LEU A 874 -33.80 -7.23 0.59
C LEU A 874 -33.19 -8.32 1.48
N GLY A 875 -33.76 -8.53 2.67
CA GLY A 875 -33.31 -9.52 3.65
C GLY A 875 -32.08 -9.09 4.47
N TYR A 876 -31.27 -8.16 3.96
CA TYR A 876 -30.04 -7.68 4.60
C TYR A 876 -30.04 -6.14 4.65
N PRO A 877 -30.92 -5.49 5.45
CA PRO A 877 -31.07 -4.02 5.45
C PRO A 877 -29.84 -3.27 5.95
N TYR A 878 -28.96 -3.96 6.69
CA TYR A 878 -27.65 -3.46 7.11
C TYR A 878 -26.60 -3.50 5.98
N LEU A 879 -26.95 -3.94 4.77
CA LEU A 879 -26.13 -3.83 3.56
C LEU A 879 -26.81 -2.89 2.55
N ARG A 880 -26.17 -1.75 2.28
CA ARG A 880 -26.70 -0.74 1.34
C ARG A 880 -26.97 -1.33 -0.04
N LYS A 881 -28.19 -1.10 -0.54
CA LYS A 881 -28.61 -1.49 -1.89
C LYS A 881 -27.69 -0.88 -2.96
N GLY A 882 -27.37 -1.66 -3.99
CA GLY A 882 -26.58 -1.20 -5.14
C GLY A 882 -25.06 -1.24 -4.93
N LEU A 883 -24.60 -1.68 -3.75
CA LEU A 883 -23.18 -1.86 -3.44
C LEU A 883 -22.85 -3.34 -3.24
N MET A 884 -21.58 -3.68 -3.40
CA MET A 884 -21.03 -5.00 -3.13
C MET A 884 -21.18 -5.40 -1.66
N THR A 885 -21.28 -6.70 -1.42
CA THR A 885 -21.73 -7.24 -0.12
C THR A 885 -20.59 -7.79 0.74
N GLY A 886 -19.45 -8.20 0.16
CA GLY A 886 -18.36 -8.87 0.89
C GLY A 886 -18.76 -10.23 1.48
N ARG A 887 -19.88 -10.81 1.05
CA ARG A 887 -20.41 -12.06 1.60
C ARG A 887 -19.76 -13.27 0.91
N PRO A 888 -19.49 -14.38 1.63
CA PRO A 888 -19.92 -14.68 2.99
C PRO A 888 -18.79 -14.66 4.04
N THR A 889 -18.04 -13.55 4.14
CA THR A 889 -16.87 -13.42 5.05
C THR A 889 -17.17 -13.83 6.50
N ARG A 890 -18.33 -13.43 7.05
CA ARG A 890 -18.69 -13.74 8.44
C ARG A 890 -18.96 -15.23 8.65
N THR A 891 -19.65 -15.89 7.73
CA THR A 891 -19.93 -17.34 7.80
C THR A 891 -18.65 -18.16 7.73
N LEU A 892 -17.73 -17.82 6.84
CA LEU A 892 -16.44 -18.51 6.77
C LEU A 892 -15.62 -18.32 8.05
N THR A 893 -15.65 -17.11 8.63
CA THR A 893 -14.99 -16.84 9.91
C THR A 893 -15.61 -17.66 11.02
N GLN A 894 -16.94 -17.69 11.11
CA GLN A 894 -17.66 -18.46 12.13
C GLN A 894 -17.44 -19.96 11.99
N PHE A 895 -17.42 -20.48 10.76
CA PHE A 895 -17.10 -21.87 10.48
C PHE A 895 -15.70 -22.25 10.97
N LEU A 896 -14.67 -21.44 10.69
CA LEU A 896 -13.32 -21.69 11.19
C LEU A 896 -13.22 -21.54 12.71
N TYR A 897 -13.97 -20.60 13.31
CA TYR A 897 -14.07 -20.45 14.75
C TYR A 897 -14.62 -21.72 15.41
N GLN A 898 -15.72 -22.26 14.87
CA GLN A 898 -16.33 -23.51 15.35
C GLN A 898 -15.40 -24.72 15.21
N LEU A 899 -14.62 -24.80 14.13
CA LEU A 899 -13.63 -25.87 13.95
C LEU A 899 -12.43 -25.76 14.90
N ALA A 900 -11.96 -24.53 15.17
CA ALA A 900 -10.81 -24.29 16.02
C ALA A 900 -11.15 -24.36 17.52
N CYS A 901 -12.38 -24.03 17.87
CA CYS A 901 -12.92 -24.02 19.23
C CYS A 901 -14.19 -24.91 19.30
N PRO A 902 -14.06 -26.24 19.22
CA PRO A 902 -15.22 -27.13 19.25
C PRO A 902 -15.98 -26.95 20.56
N HIS A 903 -17.28 -26.69 20.48
CA HIS A 903 -18.14 -26.55 21.65
C HIS A 903 -18.07 -27.83 22.51
N GLU A 904 -17.75 -27.68 23.79
CA GLU A 904 -18.04 -28.74 24.75
C GLU A 904 -19.57 -28.89 24.80
N LYS A 905 -20.08 -30.13 24.73
CA LYS A 905 -21.51 -30.40 24.90
C LYS A 905 -21.97 -29.85 26.26
N GLY A 906 -22.58 -28.68 26.28
CA GLY A 906 -22.99 -27.99 27.51
C GLY A 906 -23.28 -26.49 27.34
N ASP A 907 -22.68 -25.83 26.34
CA ASP A 907 -22.87 -24.39 26.11
C ASP A 907 -24.02 -24.09 25.13
N GLU A 908 -25.21 -24.63 25.38
CA GLU A 908 -26.46 -24.10 24.82
C GLU A 908 -26.89 -22.89 25.67
N CYS A 909 -26.91 -21.70 25.06
CA CYS A 909 -27.28 -20.45 25.71
C CYS A 909 -28.81 -20.29 25.86
#